data_AF-A9DVR2-F1
#
_entry.id   AF-A9DVR2-F1
#
_cell.length_a   1.000
_cell.length_b   1.000
_cell.length_c   1.000
_cell.angle_alpha   90.00
_cell.angle_beta   90.00
_cell.angle_gamma   90.00
#
_symmetry.space_group_name_H-M   'P 1'
#
loop_
_entity.id
_entity.type
_entity.pdbx_description
1 polymer ?
#
loop_
_entity_poly.entity_id
_entity_poly.type
_entity_poly.pdbx_seq_one_letter_code
_entity_poly.pdbx_strand_id
1 'polypeptide(L)'
;MMKHLRFTYLFLLVTLSFPLNTNAQNLIPNGDFELGNYNGGSDPTDYYSGVACSTGRGRFDGDLFNWYVAKPTNVWTSRCSPDWIPAGMVLGDGSCDANDSKYVRSALKNESIMTEMVGGYTLVKGRTYKFKVKVRAARGLANGTGSFQVVFSTKSEGLRVQPHKKWVALDFYVEQSCDWRNIDAYFTVPTDDNNDYEDMKYIVLQYNHEQNENGDGDSASLILHYDEVSLVEEEQCIDYKYIQDWQYFDIHKIEQANIQISAGANVSPDPSIDNLPVVVKSSAKVIYRAPTVLLEPGFFVEEPGSYFETQVGTCVEDPCPTIEAFAPSSTDVCSSATTLGENIPAQPGVFYSWSPIEYFSNPWSRITDFTPPAGSGCVNAELVIWTICGESQTFPFTMNYFDAAPSITVNSTSSGVNNLNLDLDIANANSYTVTATSVANGTVLYTDTQNSACADLNVNDVLLDLNSCLLDMCDDVEVTITASNPCFDTVEEIITWTAPTPVAPINSISNIINTDFDFQFDLTLASSYEYVVIETWNEQETSLICSQTIEACANPNISTYHFDVTNCLSGCVSQCHNYKIKVRTKNYCYPTEAVSTLSWNKSNTAFSMPSSYPNVITANGDGINDTLCFSPQGADYYHLVVVNRWGNVMFESSGCVTENPVCIWTPTNLSDGTYFYTIDFSNQCGQSGSHQDFVQIINGQNRVATDEPDKFDPVTTPEVSVYPNPSKGLFNVNLGSMSEANLAVLDITGKTIVSKNATTNVETLDLSKYAKGIYFLRIKNHETFITKKLIVE
;
A
#
# COMPACT_ATOMS: atom_id res chain seq x y z
N MET A 1 -99.76 -24.43 0.12
CA MET A 1 -99.41 -25.76 0.68
C MET A 1 -98.05 -25.60 1.35
N MET A 2 -97.92 -25.50 2.67
CA MET A 2 -98.16 -26.55 3.69
C MET A 2 -97.46 -27.88 3.38
N LYS A 3 -96.36 -28.14 4.08
CA LYS A 3 -96.31 -29.22 5.08
C LYS A 3 -95.40 -28.82 6.26
N HIS A 4 -95.86 -29.13 7.47
CA HIS A 4 -95.07 -29.13 8.70
C HIS A 4 -94.30 -30.48 8.83
N LEU A 5 -93.50 -30.81 9.85
CA LEU A 5 -93.26 -30.22 11.18
C LEU A 5 -91.83 -30.56 11.66
N ARG A 6 -91.38 -29.94 12.77
CA ARG A 6 -90.16 -30.31 13.51
C ARG A 6 -90.20 -31.77 14.00
N PHE A 7 -89.03 -32.37 14.19
CA PHE A 7 -88.81 -33.33 15.28
C PHE A 7 -87.45 -33.08 15.95
N THR A 8 -87.37 -33.40 17.25
CA THR A 8 -86.24 -33.08 18.13
C THR A 8 -85.20 -34.19 18.14
N TYR A 9 -83.91 -33.86 18.20
CA TYR A 9 -82.88 -34.81 18.65
C TYR A 9 -82.04 -34.25 19.79
N LEU A 10 -81.75 -35.16 20.73
CA LEU A 10 -81.12 -34.95 22.01
C LEU A 10 -79.61 -34.70 21.83
N PHE A 11 -79.11 -33.54 22.24
CA PHE A 11 -77.66 -33.33 22.33
C PHE A 11 -77.12 -34.06 23.56
N LEU A 12 -76.34 -35.11 23.32
CA LEU A 12 -75.63 -35.84 24.36
C LEU A 12 -74.41 -35.02 24.79
N LEU A 13 -74.36 -34.53 26.03
CA LEU A 13 -73.13 -33.93 26.57
C LEU A 13 -72.06 -35.02 26.74
N VAL A 14 -71.11 -35.06 25.82
CA VAL A 14 -69.79 -35.67 26.06
C VAL A 14 -68.89 -34.55 26.57
N THR A 15 -68.66 -34.52 27.88
CA THR A 15 -67.71 -33.60 28.50
C THR A 15 -66.28 -34.06 28.21
N LEU A 16 -65.77 -33.70 27.04
CA LEU A 16 -64.34 -33.76 26.73
C LEU A 16 -63.61 -32.68 27.54
N SER A 17 -63.28 -33.02 28.78
CA SER A 17 -62.37 -32.25 29.62
C SER A 17 -60.95 -32.40 29.07
N PHE A 18 -60.55 -31.50 28.17
CA PHE A 18 -59.15 -31.32 27.84
C PHE A 18 -58.41 -30.84 29.11
N PRO A 19 -57.33 -31.49 29.54
CA PRO A 19 -56.44 -30.90 30.54
C PRO A 19 -55.72 -29.70 29.91
N LEU A 20 -55.68 -28.58 30.62
CA LEU A 20 -54.73 -27.51 30.34
C LEU A 20 -53.33 -28.05 30.62
N ASN A 21 -52.58 -28.35 29.56
CA ASN A 21 -51.22 -28.88 29.67
C ASN A 21 -50.19 -27.73 29.58
N THR A 22 -50.34 -26.74 30.45
CA THR A 22 -49.53 -25.51 30.51
C THR A 22 -48.18 -25.76 31.20
N ASN A 23 -47.41 -26.71 30.67
CA ASN A 23 -46.00 -26.90 30.98
C ASN A 23 -45.23 -26.86 29.66
N ALA A 24 -44.66 -25.69 29.34
CA ALA A 24 -43.74 -25.55 28.23
C ALA A 24 -42.54 -26.52 28.41
N GLN A 25 -42.13 -27.16 27.32
CA GLN A 25 -41.21 -28.28 27.38
C GLN A 25 -39.80 -27.84 27.83
N ASN A 26 -39.24 -28.50 28.84
CA ASN A 26 -37.82 -28.33 29.17
C ASN A 26 -36.96 -28.88 28.01
N LEU A 27 -36.14 -28.00 27.43
CA LEU A 27 -35.24 -28.28 26.33
C LEU A 27 -33.94 -28.96 26.79
N ILE A 28 -33.71 -29.07 28.10
CA ILE A 28 -32.56 -29.76 28.70
C ILE A 28 -32.92 -31.23 28.99
N PRO A 29 -32.26 -32.22 28.35
CA PRO A 29 -32.42 -33.62 28.75
C PRO A 29 -31.67 -33.87 30.07
N ASN A 30 -32.27 -34.65 30.99
CA ASN A 30 -31.62 -35.07 32.24
C ASN A 30 -31.02 -33.90 33.05
N GLY A 31 -31.69 -32.74 33.07
CA GLY A 31 -31.20 -31.54 33.78
C GLY A 31 -31.30 -31.62 35.30
N ASP A 32 -32.11 -32.56 35.80
CA ASP A 32 -32.17 -33.05 37.18
C ASP A 32 -31.06 -34.09 37.49
N PHE A 33 -30.34 -34.59 36.48
CA PHE A 33 -29.27 -35.59 36.60
C PHE A 33 -29.70 -36.94 37.24
N GLU A 34 -30.99 -37.28 37.16
CA GLU A 34 -31.58 -38.46 37.81
C GLU A 34 -31.60 -39.73 36.93
N LEU A 35 -31.27 -39.66 35.63
CA LEU A 35 -31.38 -40.79 34.69
C LEU A 35 -30.17 -41.74 34.70
N GLY A 36 -29.61 -41.99 35.88
CA GLY A 36 -28.42 -42.84 36.13
C GLY A 36 -28.70 -44.15 36.90
N ASN A 37 -27.63 -44.83 37.35
CA ASN A 37 -27.67 -46.07 38.14
C ASN A 37 -26.79 -45.90 39.40
N TYR A 38 -27.44 -45.66 40.55
CA TYR A 38 -26.78 -45.25 41.81
C TYR A 38 -26.02 -46.37 42.51
N ASN A 39 -24.89 -46.06 43.20
CA ASN A 39 -24.11 -47.05 43.97
C ASN A 39 -23.60 -46.66 45.40
N GLY A 40 -24.48 -46.61 46.43
CA GLY A 40 -24.14 -46.84 47.86
C GLY A 40 -24.64 -45.84 48.93
N GLY A 41 -25.44 -46.29 49.93
CA GLY A 41 -25.72 -45.50 51.16
C GLY A 41 -26.97 -45.90 51.97
N SER A 42 -27.10 -45.43 53.24
CA SER A 42 -28.24 -45.76 54.12
C SER A 42 -28.89 -44.61 54.90
N ASP A 43 -28.39 -43.37 54.81
CA ASP A 43 -29.10 -42.15 55.25
C ASP A 43 -28.79 -41.01 54.27
N PRO A 44 -29.79 -40.41 53.59
CA PRO A 44 -29.56 -39.31 52.65
C PRO A 44 -29.14 -37.98 53.30
N THR A 45 -29.46 -37.78 54.59
CA THR A 45 -29.35 -36.46 55.24
C THR A 45 -27.92 -36.07 55.57
N ASP A 46 -27.04 -37.04 55.86
CA ASP A 46 -25.61 -36.82 56.14
C ASP A 46 -24.84 -36.18 54.95
N TYR A 47 -25.38 -36.26 53.73
CA TYR A 47 -24.73 -35.74 52.51
C TYR A 47 -25.43 -34.53 51.87
N TYR A 48 -26.71 -34.28 52.17
CA TYR A 48 -27.42 -33.08 51.72
C TYR A 48 -27.61 -32.01 52.82
N SER A 49 -27.58 -32.38 54.11
CA SER A 49 -27.96 -31.47 55.20
C SER A 49 -27.40 -31.87 56.57
N GLY A 50 -26.12 -31.57 56.86
CA GLY A 50 -25.65 -31.63 58.25
C GLY A 50 -24.14 -31.54 58.53
N VAL A 51 -23.28 -31.99 57.62
CA VAL A 51 -21.83 -32.12 57.88
C VAL A 51 -21.01 -31.21 56.94
N ALA A 52 -19.90 -30.67 57.45
CA ALA A 52 -19.13 -29.60 56.81
C ALA A 52 -18.66 -29.91 55.38
N CYS A 53 -18.74 -28.92 54.49
CA CYS A 53 -18.36 -28.99 53.07
C CYS A 53 -16.90 -29.39 52.77
N SER A 54 -16.05 -29.61 53.78
CA SER A 54 -14.64 -29.99 53.64
C SER A 54 -14.41 -31.47 53.33
N THR A 55 -15.39 -32.36 53.51
CA THR A 55 -15.21 -33.83 53.45
C THR A 55 -15.91 -34.54 52.29
N GLY A 56 -16.63 -33.82 51.42
CA GLY A 56 -17.39 -34.39 50.30
C GLY A 56 -16.55 -35.26 49.35
N ARG A 57 -17.05 -36.47 49.04
CA ARG A 57 -16.40 -37.47 48.19
C ARG A 57 -16.89 -37.43 46.74
N GLY A 58 -15.95 -37.66 45.82
CA GLY A 58 -16.25 -38.27 44.52
C GLY A 58 -16.74 -37.35 43.40
N ARG A 59 -16.63 -37.85 42.18
CA ARG A 59 -17.29 -37.33 40.98
C ARG A 59 -18.43 -38.28 40.61
N PHE A 60 -19.60 -37.73 40.32
CA PHE A 60 -20.71 -38.50 39.74
C PHE A 60 -20.64 -38.34 38.21
N ASP A 61 -19.71 -39.10 37.59
CA ASP A 61 -19.50 -39.14 36.14
C ASP A 61 -20.48 -40.10 35.43
N GLY A 62 -21.24 -40.95 36.15
CA GLY A 62 -22.11 -41.98 35.58
C GLY A 62 -23.54 -41.52 35.25
N ASP A 63 -24.03 -40.49 35.93
CA ASP A 63 -25.45 -40.08 35.93
C ASP A 63 -25.73 -38.91 34.98
N LEU A 64 -24.66 -38.40 34.34
CA LEU A 64 -24.65 -37.45 33.23
C LEU A 64 -25.18 -38.06 31.91
N PHE A 65 -26.26 -38.85 31.95
CA PHE A 65 -26.88 -39.41 30.74
C PHE A 65 -27.32 -38.29 29.78
N ASN A 66 -26.99 -38.40 28.50
CA ASN A 66 -27.08 -37.35 27.46
C ASN A 66 -26.21 -36.09 27.68
N TRP A 67 -25.29 -36.08 28.65
CA TRP A 67 -24.33 -34.98 28.83
C TRP A 67 -22.89 -35.42 28.51
N TYR A 68 -22.08 -34.43 28.16
CA TYR A 68 -20.66 -34.53 27.83
C TYR A 68 -19.83 -33.71 28.82
N VAL A 69 -18.56 -34.08 29.01
CA VAL A 69 -17.62 -33.37 29.89
C VAL A 69 -16.34 -33.01 29.15
N ALA A 70 -15.91 -31.77 29.23
CA ALA A 70 -14.59 -31.35 28.79
C ALA A 70 -13.57 -31.58 29.92
N LYS A 71 -12.53 -32.39 29.67
CA LYS A 71 -11.43 -32.68 30.61
C LYS A 71 -10.06 -32.42 29.97
N PRO A 72 -9.23 -31.48 30.47
CA PRO A 72 -7.89 -31.26 29.94
C PRO A 72 -6.86 -32.15 30.64
N THR A 73 -6.12 -32.96 29.86
CA THR A 73 -5.02 -33.81 30.35
C THR A 73 -3.71 -33.50 29.61
N ASN A 74 -2.65 -33.21 30.35
CA ASN A 74 -1.31 -32.95 29.81
C ASN A 74 -0.46 -34.23 29.78
N VAL A 75 -0.21 -34.78 28.60
CA VAL A 75 0.81 -35.82 28.36
C VAL A 75 1.49 -35.57 27.01
N TRP A 76 2.79 -35.87 26.92
CA TRP A 76 3.67 -35.52 25.78
C TRP A 76 3.46 -36.38 24.51
N THR A 77 2.36 -36.16 23.80
CA THR A 77 2.22 -36.44 22.35
C THR A 77 1.31 -35.39 21.69
N SER A 78 1.40 -35.24 20.36
CA SER A 78 0.83 -34.08 19.66
C SER A 78 -0.66 -34.20 19.32
N ARG A 79 -1.38 -33.09 19.54
CA ARG A 79 -2.79 -32.79 19.21
C ARG A 79 -3.87 -33.55 20.02
N CYS A 80 -4.47 -32.86 20.97
CA CYS A 80 -5.89 -32.47 20.90
C CYS A 80 -6.23 -31.37 21.91
N SER A 81 -7.40 -30.74 21.75
CA SER A 81 -8.06 -29.91 22.77
C SER A 81 -8.77 -30.82 23.80
N PRO A 82 -9.51 -30.35 24.83
CA PRO A 82 -10.32 -31.27 25.62
C PRO A 82 -11.54 -31.67 24.78
N ASP A 83 -11.41 -32.80 24.09
CA ASP A 83 -12.51 -33.40 23.33
C ASP A 83 -13.67 -33.70 24.29
N TRP A 84 -14.90 -33.41 23.86
CA TRP A 84 -16.10 -33.58 24.67
C TRP A 84 -16.43 -35.06 24.82
N ILE A 85 -15.89 -35.70 25.86
CA ILE A 85 -16.12 -37.12 26.10
C ILE A 85 -17.53 -37.36 26.65
N PRO A 86 -18.19 -38.46 26.25
CA PRO A 86 -19.40 -38.94 26.92
C PRO A 86 -19.18 -39.15 28.42
N ALA A 87 -20.26 -38.99 29.18
CA ALA A 87 -20.35 -39.44 30.57
C ALA A 87 -19.83 -40.88 30.77
N GLY A 88 -19.26 -41.15 31.93
CA GLY A 88 -18.75 -42.48 32.31
C GLY A 88 -17.45 -42.93 31.65
N MET A 89 -16.88 -42.21 30.66
CA MET A 89 -15.58 -42.58 30.09
C MET A 89 -14.41 -42.32 31.06
N VAL A 90 -13.80 -43.41 31.51
CA VAL A 90 -12.61 -43.43 32.38
C VAL A 90 -11.40 -43.95 31.60
N LEU A 91 -10.38 -43.11 31.43
CA LEU A 91 -9.02 -43.59 31.18
C LEU A 91 -8.47 -44.05 32.54
N GLY A 92 -7.97 -45.30 32.61
CA GLY A 92 -7.76 -46.02 33.88
C GLY A 92 -6.91 -45.29 34.93
N ASP A 93 -7.12 -45.52 36.23
CA ASP A 93 -7.50 -46.80 36.88
C ASP A 93 -8.55 -46.70 38.02
N GLY A 94 -8.94 -47.84 38.64
CA GLY A 94 -9.50 -47.84 40.02
C GLY A 94 -11.00 -48.13 40.29
N SER A 95 -11.51 -49.32 39.91
CA SER A 95 -12.69 -50.06 40.46
C SER A 95 -13.37 -49.64 41.80
N CYS A 96 -14.72 -49.62 41.86
CA CYS A 96 -15.59 -49.91 43.05
C CYS A 96 -17.10 -50.12 42.69
N ASP A 97 -17.93 -50.68 43.59
CA ASP A 97 -19.24 -51.31 43.32
C ASP A 97 -20.50 -50.74 44.05
N ALA A 98 -21.70 -51.01 43.47
CA ALA A 98 -23.06 -51.30 44.06
C ALA A 98 -23.48 -50.79 45.48
N ASN A 99 -24.63 -50.15 45.76
CA ASN A 99 -25.89 -49.85 45.02
C ASN A 99 -26.73 -48.69 45.69
N ASP A 100 -27.62 -47.98 44.95
CA ASP A 100 -28.82 -47.09 45.37
C ASP A 100 -28.88 -44.10 45.86
N SER A 101 -29.91 -43.17 45.68
CA SER A 101 -30.06 -41.76 46.15
C SER A 101 -29.23 -40.60 45.53
N LYS A 102 -29.65 -40.14 44.34
CA LYS A 102 -29.74 -38.73 43.83
C LYS A 102 -28.49 -37.83 43.84
N TYR A 103 -28.08 -37.34 42.66
CA TYR A 103 -26.72 -36.81 42.46
C TYR A 103 -26.61 -35.36 41.95
N VAL A 104 -25.49 -34.74 42.30
CA VAL A 104 -25.11 -33.37 41.95
C VAL A 104 -23.94 -33.38 40.98
N ARG A 105 -23.99 -32.61 39.89
CA ARG A 105 -22.80 -32.48 39.03
C ARG A 105 -21.79 -31.53 39.65
N SER A 106 -20.66 -32.08 40.10
CA SER A 106 -19.48 -31.34 40.55
C SER A 106 -18.56 -31.01 39.36
N ALA A 107 -18.29 -29.73 39.12
CA ALA A 107 -17.42 -29.22 38.06
C ALA A 107 -16.16 -28.56 38.65
N LEU A 108 -14.98 -29.07 38.27
CA LEU A 108 -13.69 -28.49 38.67
C LEU A 108 -13.34 -27.25 37.84
N LYS A 109 -12.33 -26.51 38.32
CA LYS A 109 -11.80 -25.26 37.74
C LYS A 109 -11.41 -25.29 36.25
N ASN A 110 -11.23 -26.49 35.74
CA ASN A 110 -10.72 -26.80 34.41
C ASN A 110 -11.71 -27.66 33.60
N GLU A 111 -12.96 -27.81 34.08
CA GLU A 111 -13.99 -28.64 33.46
C GLU A 111 -15.22 -27.83 33.09
N SER A 112 -15.99 -28.32 32.13
CA SER A 112 -17.29 -27.76 31.73
C SER A 112 -18.19 -28.90 31.30
N ILE A 113 -19.51 -28.68 31.33
CA ILE A 113 -20.51 -29.69 30.94
C ILE A 113 -21.40 -29.17 29.81
N MET A 114 -21.77 -30.07 28.90
CA MET A 114 -22.54 -29.75 27.70
C MET A 114 -23.62 -30.82 27.45
N THR A 115 -24.74 -30.43 26.86
CA THR A 115 -25.73 -31.38 26.31
C THR A 115 -26.31 -30.87 25.00
N GLU A 116 -26.87 -31.77 24.20
CA GLU A 116 -27.66 -31.44 23.02
C GLU A 116 -29.12 -31.25 23.45
N MET A 117 -29.76 -30.16 23.02
CA MET A 117 -31.14 -29.86 23.41
C MET A 117 -32.11 -30.94 22.92
N VAL A 118 -33.18 -31.18 23.68
CA VAL A 118 -34.10 -32.31 23.49
C VAL A 118 -34.59 -32.42 22.04
N GLY A 119 -34.32 -33.57 21.41
CA GLY A 119 -34.72 -33.86 20.03
C GLY A 119 -33.88 -33.18 18.94
N GLY A 120 -32.76 -32.52 19.29
CA GLY A 120 -31.96 -31.74 18.35
C GLY A 120 -32.53 -30.35 18.08
N TYR A 121 -33.34 -29.81 19.00
CA TYR A 121 -33.88 -28.45 18.95
C TYR A 121 -32.75 -27.41 18.79
N THR A 122 -32.95 -26.38 17.97
CA THR A 122 -32.04 -25.24 17.82
C THR A 122 -32.67 -23.93 18.28
N LEU A 123 -31.85 -22.97 18.68
CA LEU A 123 -32.33 -21.63 19.08
C LEU A 123 -33.02 -20.91 17.92
N VAL A 124 -34.10 -20.17 18.21
CA VAL A 124 -34.80 -19.33 17.23
C VAL A 124 -34.44 -17.87 17.45
N LYS A 125 -34.01 -17.16 16.39
CA LYS A 125 -33.74 -15.71 16.40
C LYS A 125 -34.94 -14.91 16.94
N GLY A 126 -34.69 -13.85 17.69
CA GLY A 126 -35.70 -12.99 18.32
C GLY A 126 -36.47 -13.61 19.51
N ARG A 127 -36.31 -14.92 19.77
CA ARG A 127 -37.06 -15.64 20.80
C ARG A 127 -36.43 -15.49 22.19
N THR A 128 -37.26 -15.29 23.21
CA THR A 128 -36.83 -15.32 24.61
C THR A 128 -36.89 -16.76 25.16
N TYR A 129 -35.86 -17.13 25.91
CA TYR A 129 -35.83 -18.37 26.69
C TYR A 129 -35.60 -18.05 28.16
N LYS A 130 -36.26 -18.82 29.03
CA LYS A 130 -36.05 -18.84 30.47
C LYS A 130 -35.09 -19.97 30.83
N PHE A 131 -33.94 -19.63 31.38
CA PHE A 131 -32.98 -20.56 31.96
C PHE A 131 -33.20 -20.65 33.47
N LYS A 132 -33.14 -21.86 34.03
CA LYS A 132 -33.08 -22.09 35.48
C LYS A 132 -31.97 -23.06 35.84
N VAL A 133 -31.40 -22.89 37.04
CA VAL A 133 -30.47 -23.87 37.65
C VAL A 133 -30.45 -23.72 39.17
N LYS A 134 -30.34 -24.84 39.88
CA LYS A 134 -29.86 -24.87 41.27
C LYS A 134 -28.34 -24.95 41.26
N VAL A 135 -27.68 -23.96 41.86
CA VAL A 135 -26.22 -23.89 41.90
C VAL A 135 -25.71 -23.61 43.31
N ARG A 136 -24.55 -24.17 43.66
CA ARG A 136 -23.77 -23.78 44.84
C ARG A 136 -22.27 -23.93 44.62
N ALA A 137 -21.48 -23.09 45.28
CA ALA A 137 -20.02 -23.12 45.22
C ALA A 137 -19.47 -23.76 46.50
N ALA A 138 -19.58 -25.09 46.59
CA ALA A 138 -19.48 -25.80 47.87
C ALA A 138 -18.04 -26.00 48.40
N ARG A 139 -16.99 -25.85 47.58
CA ARG A 139 -15.62 -26.22 47.99
C ARG A 139 -14.54 -25.39 47.29
N GLY A 140 -13.75 -24.64 48.06
CA GLY A 140 -12.74 -23.68 47.59
C GLY A 140 -12.27 -22.76 48.72
N LEU A 141 -11.67 -21.61 48.39
CA LEU A 141 -11.27 -20.60 49.38
C LEU A 141 -12.44 -20.03 50.18
N ALA A 142 -12.18 -19.70 51.45
CA ALA A 142 -13.15 -19.28 52.48
C ALA A 142 -13.93 -17.96 52.21
N ASN A 143 -13.66 -17.28 51.10
CA ASN A 143 -14.35 -16.07 50.61
C ASN A 143 -14.30 -16.01 49.07
N GLY A 144 -14.26 -17.16 48.39
CA GLY A 144 -14.20 -17.19 46.93
C GLY A 144 -15.54 -16.82 46.27
N THR A 145 -15.47 -16.43 45.02
CA THR A 145 -16.61 -16.44 44.08
C THR A 145 -16.26 -17.36 42.91
N GLY A 146 -17.11 -18.33 42.61
CA GLY A 146 -17.01 -19.13 41.39
C GLY A 146 -17.90 -18.54 40.32
N SER A 147 -17.50 -18.63 39.05
CA SER A 147 -18.27 -18.09 37.93
C SER A 147 -18.45 -19.06 36.77
N PHE A 148 -19.62 -19.04 36.15
CA PHE A 148 -19.97 -19.87 35.00
C PHE A 148 -20.84 -19.12 33.98
N GLN A 149 -20.68 -19.48 32.72
CA GLN A 149 -21.39 -18.94 31.58
C GLN A 149 -22.36 -19.98 31.02
N VAL A 150 -23.52 -19.52 30.54
CA VAL A 150 -24.41 -20.30 29.68
C VAL A 150 -24.05 -19.98 28.25
N VAL A 151 -23.50 -20.96 27.54
CA VAL A 151 -22.93 -20.79 26.20
C VAL A 151 -23.60 -21.75 25.23
N PHE A 152 -23.99 -21.24 24.06
CA PHE A 152 -24.59 -22.03 22.99
C PHE A 152 -23.60 -22.24 21.84
N SER A 153 -23.71 -23.40 21.17
CA SER A 153 -22.81 -23.84 20.11
C SER A 153 -23.54 -24.64 19.04
N THR A 154 -23.08 -24.50 17.79
CA THR A 154 -23.53 -25.32 16.65
C THR A 154 -22.89 -26.72 16.64
N LYS A 155 -21.80 -26.92 17.39
CA LYS A 155 -21.01 -28.16 17.43
C LYS A 155 -20.61 -28.60 18.83
N SER A 156 -20.47 -29.91 18.99
CA SER A 156 -19.94 -30.60 20.18
C SER A 156 -18.40 -30.63 20.25
N GLU A 157 -17.71 -29.66 19.66
CA GLU A 157 -16.26 -29.70 19.41
C GLU A 157 -15.60 -28.32 19.63
N GLY A 158 -14.33 -28.31 20.06
CA GLY A 158 -13.40 -27.20 19.76
C GLY A 158 -13.52 -25.86 20.51
N LEU A 159 -14.45 -25.71 21.47
CA LEU A 159 -14.84 -24.44 22.15
C LEU A 159 -13.74 -23.56 22.80
N ARG A 160 -12.47 -23.98 22.77
CA ARG A 160 -11.31 -23.18 23.24
C ARG A 160 -10.10 -23.15 22.27
N VAL A 161 -10.16 -23.79 21.09
CA VAL A 161 -8.98 -23.97 20.19
C VAL A 161 -9.25 -23.86 18.67
N GLN A 162 -10.50 -23.86 18.17
CA GLN A 162 -10.79 -23.73 16.73
C GLN A 162 -11.93 -22.72 16.43
N PRO A 163 -11.98 -22.12 15.22
CA PRO A 163 -12.97 -21.10 14.88
C PRO A 163 -14.34 -21.73 14.59
N HIS A 164 -15.13 -21.91 15.64
CA HIS A 164 -16.55 -22.27 15.57
C HIS A 164 -17.37 -21.19 16.27
N LYS A 165 -18.47 -20.77 15.65
CA LYS A 165 -19.36 -19.76 16.23
C LYS A 165 -19.97 -20.30 17.53
N LYS A 166 -19.84 -19.51 18.59
CA LYS A 166 -20.40 -19.76 19.92
C LYS A 166 -20.97 -18.46 20.45
N TRP A 167 -22.03 -18.54 21.25
CA TRP A 167 -22.66 -17.36 21.83
C TRP A 167 -22.76 -17.52 23.34
N VAL A 168 -22.23 -16.55 24.10
CA VAL A 168 -22.40 -16.45 25.55
C VAL A 168 -23.71 -15.72 25.80
N ALA A 169 -24.73 -16.42 26.28
CA ALA A 169 -26.05 -15.86 26.52
C ALA A 169 -26.20 -15.26 27.92
N LEU A 170 -25.52 -15.83 28.92
CA LEU A 170 -25.55 -15.43 30.33
C LEU A 170 -24.17 -15.68 30.98
N ASP A 171 -23.80 -14.87 31.98
CA ASP A 171 -22.64 -15.07 32.86
C ASP A 171 -23.09 -14.90 34.32
N PHE A 172 -22.61 -15.75 35.23
CA PHE A 172 -23.12 -15.85 36.60
C PHE A 172 -22.01 -15.94 37.63
N TYR A 173 -22.19 -15.21 38.73
CA TYR A 173 -21.32 -15.22 39.89
C TYR A 173 -22.01 -15.91 41.09
N VAL A 174 -21.32 -16.88 41.67
CA VAL A 174 -21.78 -17.73 42.78
C VAL A 174 -20.75 -17.67 43.91
N GLU A 175 -21.06 -16.90 44.96
CA GLU A 175 -20.29 -16.83 46.19
C GLU A 175 -20.18 -18.21 46.86
N GLN A 176 -19.11 -18.44 47.64
CA GLN A 176 -18.98 -19.68 48.40
C GLN A 176 -20.15 -19.86 49.38
N SER A 177 -20.94 -20.92 49.16
CA SER A 177 -21.87 -21.43 50.18
C SER A 177 -22.07 -22.94 50.05
N CYS A 178 -22.40 -23.57 51.18
CA CYS A 178 -22.92 -24.93 51.23
C CYS A 178 -24.41 -24.99 50.84
N ASP A 179 -25.12 -23.86 50.95
CA ASP A 179 -26.54 -23.72 50.63
C ASP A 179 -26.77 -23.63 49.12
N TRP A 180 -27.94 -24.08 48.66
CA TRP A 180 -28.34 -23.98 47.26
C TRP A 180 -28.94 -22.63 46.92
N ARG A 181 -28.45 -22.01 45.84
CA ARG A 181 -29.08 -20.85 45.20
C ARG A 181 -29.86 -21.29 43.98
N ASN A 182 -31.15 -20.97 43.93
CA ASN A 182 -31.91 -21.01 42.68
C ASN A 182 -31.52 -19.79 41.85
N ILE A 183 -31.28 -19.99 40.55
CA ILE A 183 -31.15 -18.91 39.57
C ILE A 183 -32.27 -19.11 38.55
N ASP A 184 -33.13 -18.09 38.41
CA ASP A 184 -34.06 -17.90 37.29
C ASP A 184 -33.51 -16.74 36.45
N ALA A 185 -33.32 -16.92 35.15
CA ALA A 185 -32.80 -15.90 34.25
C ALA A 185 -33.40 -16.00 32.85
N TYR A 186 -33.27 -14.95 32.04
CA TYR A 186 -33.82 -14.89 30.69
C TYR A 186 -32.81 -14.30 29.73
N PHE A 187 -32.78 -14.82 28.51
CA PHE A 187 -32.07 -14.22 27.38
C PHE A 187 -32.99 -14.18 26.17
N THR A 188 -32.76 -13.22 25.27
CA THR A 188 -33.35 -13.22 23.92
C THR A 188 -32.24 -13.53 22.93
N VAL A 189 -32.50 -14.44 21.99
CA VAL A 189 -31.57 -14.75 20.90
C VAL A 189 -31.52 -13.55 19.94
N PRO A 190 -30.34 -12.98 19.63
CA PRO A 190 -30.26 -11.87 18.67
C PRO A 190 -30.81 -12.24 17.30
N THR A 191 -31.25 -11.23 16.55
CA THR A 191 -31.73 -11.36 15.16
C THR A 191 -30.59 -11.38 14.14
N ASP A 192 -29.37 -11.01 14.55
CA ASP A 192 -28.19 -10.89 13.68
C ASP A 192 -27.66 -12.23 13.12
N ASP A 193 -26.78 -12.13 12.11
CA ASP A 193 -26.11 -13.28 11.48
C ASP A 193 -24.69 -13.56 12.04
N ASN A 194 -24.30 -12.91 13.15
CA ASN A 194 -22.94 -13.00 13.68
C ASN A 194 -22.59 -14.44 14.09
N ASN A 195 -23.52 -15.15 14.72
CA ASN A 195 -23.23 -16.41 15.42
C ASN A 195 -23.98 -17.66 14.90
N ASP A 196 -24.78 -17.59 13.84
CA ASP A 196 -25.56 -18.73 13.30
C ASP A 196 -26.46 -19.39 14.37
N TYR A 197 -27.24 -18.57 15.10
CA TYR A 197 -28.05 -19.04 16.23
C TYR A 197 -29.01 -20.18 15.86
N GLU A 198 -29.55 -20.17 14.64
CA GLU A 198 -30.48 -21.19 14.13
C GLU A 198 -29.88 -22.59 13.93
N ASP A 199 -28.54 -22.71 13.95
CA ASP A 199 -27.81 -24.00 14.00
C ASP A 199 -27.41 -24.40 15.44
N MET A 200 -27.63 -23.56 16.45
CA MET A 200 -27.18 -23.82 17.83
C MET A 200 -28.07 -24.81 18.57
N LYS A 201 -27.65 -26.08 18.60
CA LYS A 201 -28.31 -27.18 19.33
C LYS A 201 -27.61 -27.64 20.61
N TYR A 202 -26.38 -27.19 20.87
CA TYR A 202 -25.66 -27.52 22.11
C TYR A 202 -25.73 -26.37 23.11
N ILE A 203 -26.06 -26.69 24.36
CA ILE A 203 -25.94 -25.79 25.51
C ILE A 203 -24.79 -26.28 26.40
N VAL A 204 -24.01 -25.33 26.89
CA VAL A 204 -22.81 -25.55 27.70
C VAL A 204 -22.91 -24.72 28.98
N LEU A 205 -22.75 -25.36 30.13
CA LEU A 205 -22.44 -24.66 31.38
C LEU A 205 -20.91 -24.58 31.46
N GLN A 206 -20.37 -23.50 30.89
CA GLN A 206 -18.94 -23.26 30.76
C GLN A 206 -18.39 -22.64 32.06
N TYR A 207 -17.36 -23.24 32.66
CA TYR A 207 -16.65 -22.62 33.78
C TYR A 207 -15.87 -21.41 33.27
N ASN A 208 -16.03 -20.25 33.91
CA ASN A 208 -15.40 -19.00 33.48
C ASN A 208 -13.94 -18.95 33.97
N HIS A 209 -13.06 -19.68 33.28
CA HIS A 209 -11.67 -19.86 33.68
C HIS A 209 -10.91 -18.53 33.86
N GLU A 210 -11.15 -17.55 32.99
CA GLU A 210 -10.37 -16.30 32.94
C GLU A 210 -10.67 -15.38 34.14
N GLN A 211 -11.90 -15.36 34.65
CA GLN A 211 -12.23 -14.65 35.89
C GLN A 211 -11.78 -15.42 37.14
N ASN A 212 -11.89 -16.75 37.13
CA ASN A 212 -11.59 -17.60 38.29
C ASN A 212 -10.07 -17.89 38.49
N GLU A 213 -9.19 -17.47 37.57
CA GLU A 213 -7.72 -17.64 37.65
C GLU A 213 -6.96 -16.42 38.20
N ASN A 214 -7.61 -15.27 38.42
CA ASN A 214 -6.98 -14.05 38.97
C ASN A 214 -6.72 -14.09 40.49
N GLY A 215 -6.75 -15.28 41.11
CA GLY A 215 -6.49 -15.52 42.53
C GLY A 215 -5.47 -16.65 42.72
N ASP A 216 -4.72 -16.58 43.82
CA ASP A 216 -3.42 -17.25 44.05
C ASP A 216 -3.28 -18.74 43.61
N GLY A 217 -2.05 -19.09 43.21
CA GLY A 217 -1.70 -20.25 42.39
C GLY A 217 -2.29 -21.60 42.81
N ASP A 218 -2.87 -22.29 41.83
CA ASP A 218 -3.49 -23.62 41.89
C ASP A 218 -4.65 -23.84 42.88
N SER A 219 -4.79 -22.98 43.90
CA SER A 219 -5.52 -23.25 45.14
C SER A 219 -6.81 -22.44 45.31
N ALA A 220 -7.03 -21.41 44.48
CA ALA A 220 -8.12 -20.45 44.66
C ALA A 220 -9.51 -20.94 44.24
N SER A 221 -9.59 -21.90 43.33
CA SER A 221 -10.81 -22.22 42.58
C SER A 221 -11.93 -22.82 43.43
N LEU A 222 -13.14 -22.27 43.31
CA LEU A 222 -14.36 -22.92 43.77
C LEU A 222 -14.84 -23.97 42.78
N ILE A 223 -15.24 -25.11 43.33
CA ILE A 223 -15.94 -26.19 42.64
C ILE A 223 -17.42 -25.85 42.61
N LEU A 224 -18.00 -25.79 41.40
CA LEU A 224 -19.42 -25.50 41.20
C LEU A 224 -20.23 -26.80 41.15
N HIS A 225 -21.38 -26.78 41.81
CA HIS A 225 -22.33 -27.88 41.93
C HIS A 225 -23.63 -27.47 41.24
N TYR A 226 -24.09 -28.25 40.27
CA TYR A 226 -25.34 -28.00 39.51
C TYR A 226 -26.39 -29.09 39.76
N ASP A 227 -27.66 -28.67 39.74
CA ASP A 227 -28.89 -29.45 39.91
C ASP A 227 -30.07 -28.70 39.25
N GLU A 228 -31.19 -29.37 38.99
CA GLU A 228 -32.44 -28.84 38.37
C GLU A 228 -32.23 -27.83 37.21
N VAL A 229 -31.33 -28.16 36.28
CA VAL A 229 -31.07 -27.37 35.08
C VAL A 229 -32.28 -27.44 34.14
N SER A 230 -32.82 -26.29 33.75
CA SER A 230 -33.86 -26.22 32.72
C SER A 230 -33.72 -25.03 31.80
N LEU A 231 -34.21 -25.19 30.58
CA LEU A 231 -34.32 -24.16 29.57
C LEU A 231 -35.70 -24.31 28.94
N VAL A 232 -36.49 -23.25 28.99
CA VAL A 232 -37.88 -23.24 28.57
C VAL A 232 -38.10 -22.07 27.62
N GLU A 233 -38.80 -22.31 26.53
CA GLU A 233 -39.25 -21.26 25.61
C GLU A 233 -40.32 -20.39 26.30
N GLU A 234 -40.13 -19.07 26.35
CA GLU A 234 -41.16 -18.15 26.85
C GLU A 234 -42.24 -17.94 25.80
N GLU A 235 -43.51 -18.07 26.20
CA GLU A 235 -44.65 -17.74 25.33
C GLU A 235 -44.69 -16.24 25.03
N GLN A 236 -44.17 -15.84 23.86
CA GLN A 236 -44.04 -14.42 23.45
C GLN A 236 -45.38 -13.65 23.51
N CYS A 237 -46.49 -14.34 23.23
CA CYS A 237 -47.81 -13.73 22.98
C CYS A 237 -48.92 -14.28 23.87
N ILE A 238 -48.76 -14.18 25.20
CA ILE A 238 -49.86 -14.43 26.15
C ILE A 238 -50.89 -13.29 26.13
N ASP A 239 -52.16 -13.57 26.46
CA ASP A 239 -53.23 -12.55 26.43
C ASP A 239 -53.06 -11.47 27.51
N TYR A 240 -52.71 -11.91 28.73
CA TYR A 240 -52.52 -11.06 29.91
C TYR A 240 -51.14 -11.32 30.51
N LYS A 241 -50.27 -10.32 30.54
CA LYS A 241 -48.95 -10.40 31.17
C LYS A 241 -48.91 -9.59 32.46
N TYR A 242 -48.53 -10.24 33.56
CA TYR A 242 -48.40 -9.65 34.88
C TYR A 242 -46.93 -9.58 35.27
N ILE A 243 -46.44 -8.40 35.64
CA ILE A 243 -45.03 -8.15 35.95
C ILE A 243 -44.94 -7.59 37.38
N GLN A 244 -44.40 -8.36 38.30
CA GLN A 244 -44.06 -7.97 39.67
C GLN A 244 -42.77 -8.67 40.10
N ASP A 245 -42.19 -8.23 41.22
CA ASP A 245 -40.90 -8.71 41.73
C ASP A 245 -39.81 -8.75 40.66
N TRP A 246 -39.54 -7.59 40.04
CA TRP A 246 -38.66 -7.54 38.89
C TRP A 246 -37.80 -6.27 38.82
N GLN A 247 -36.50 -6.43 38.56
CA GLN A 247 -35.60 -5.31 38.33
C GLN A 247 -34.88 -5.48 36.99
N TYR A 248 -35.18 -4.62 36.03
CA TYR A 248 -34.46 -4.57 34.76
C TYR A 248 -33.14 -3.83 34.98
N PHE A 249 -32.02 -4.52 34.83
CA PHE A 249 -30.66 -4.00 34.98
C PHE A 249 -29.77 -4.58 33.85
N ASP A 250 -28.93 -3.74 33.24
CA ASP A 250 -28.01 -4.09 32.13
C ASP A 250 -28.67 -4.87 30.96
N ILE A 251 -29.98 -4.65 30.75
CA ILE A 251 -30.81 -5.41 29.81
C ILE A 251 -31.58 -4.49 28.87
N HIS A 252 -31.65 -4.89 27.60
CA HIS A 252 -32.63 -4.35 26.66
C HIS A 252 -33.75 -5.39 26.49
N LYS A 253 -35.02 -4.99 26.62
CA LYS A 253 -36.16 -5.92 26.62
C LYS A 253 -37.42 -5.30 26.02
N ILE A 254 -38.11 -6.11 25.21
CA ILE A 254 -39.51 -5.87 24.85
C ILE A 254 -40.36 -6.91 25.58
N GLU A 255 -41.42 -6.46 26.25
CA GLU A 255 -42.48 -7.29 26.82
C GLU A 255 -43.75 -7.12 25.98
N GLN A 256 -44.46 -8.22 25.72
CA GLN A 256 -45.65 -8.22 24.86
C GLN A 256 -46.85 -8.91 25.53
N ALA A 257 -48.05 -8.52 25.12
CA ALA A 257 -49.29 -9.26 25.37
C ALA A 257 -50.33 -9.00 24.26
N ASN A 258 -51.27 -9.93 24.05
CA ASN A 258 -52.33 -9.75 23.05
C ASN A 258 -53.43 -8.78 23.51
N ILE A 259 -53.65 -8.64 24.83
CA ILE A 259 -54.72 -7.81 25.40
C ILE A 259 -54.14 -6.79 26.38
N GLN A 260 -53.38 -7.24 27.39
CA GLN A 260 -52.97 -6.36 28.50
C GLN A 260 -51.62 -6.73 29.13
N ILE A 261 -50.81 -5.71 29.41
CA ILE A 261 -49.70 -5.78 30.39
C ILE A 261 -50.14 -5.04 31.65
N SER A 262 -49.91 -5.65 32.83
CA SER A 262 -50.03 -5.00 34.13
C SER A 262 -48.71 -5.13 34.88
N ALA A 263 -48.14 -4.01 35.34
CA ALA A 263 -46.84 -3.99 36.03
C ALA A 263 -46.90 -3.17 37.32
N GLY A 264 -46.41 -3.72 38.43
CA GLY A 264 -46.45 -3.09 39.76
C GLY A 264 -46.28 -4.11 40.88
N ALA A 265 -46.39 -3.70 42.14
CA ALA A 265 -46.07 -4.58 43.28
C ALA A 265 -47.18 -5.55 43.71
N ASN A 266 -48.39 -5.48 43.14
CA ASN A 266 -49.55 -6.30 43.53
C ASN A 266 -50.43 -6.62 42.30
N VAL A 267 -49.83 -7.07 41.19
CA VAL A 267 -50.55 -7.23 39.90
C VAL A 267 -50.83 -8.68 39.52
N SER A 268 -50.07 -9.64 40.04
CA SER A 268 -50.25 -11.06 39.74
C SER A 268 -51.58 -11.59 40.32
N PRO A 269 -52.31 -12.44 39.58
CA PRO A 269 -53.44 -13.19 40.12
C PRO A 269 -52.99 -14.37 41.02
N ASP A 270 -51.70 -14.71 41.06
CA ASP A 270 -51.14 -15.77 41.90
C ASP A 270 -50.74 -15.22 43.29
N PRO A 271 -51.38 -15.67 44.39
CA PRO A 271 -51.11 -15.19 45.75
C PRO A 271 -49.85 -15.81 46.39
N SER A 272 -49.06 -16.61 45.65
CA SER A 272 -47.81 -17.22 46.13
C SER A 272 -46.53 -16.46 45.74
N ILE A 273 -46.65 -15.43 44.89
CA ILE A 273 -45.53 -14.58 44.45
C ILE A 273 -45.43 -13.36 45.37
N ASP A 274 -44.20 -12.99 45.76
CA ASP A 274 -43.97 -11.84 46.64
C ASP A 274 -44.42 -10.51 46.01
N ASN A 275 -44.95 -9.62 46.85
CA ASN A 275 -45.51 -8.32 46.45
C ASN A 275 -44.42 -7.24 46.32
N LEU A 276 -43.39 -7.54 45.53
CA LEU A 276 -42.21 -6.70 45.35
C LEU A 276 -42.30 -5.83 44.08
N PRO A 277 -41.66 -4.65 44.07
CA PRO A 277 -41.83 -3.65 43.01
C PRO A 277 -41.22 -4.07 41.67
N VAL A 278 -41.65 -3.39 40.61
CA VAL A 278 -41.00 -3.40 39.29
C VAL A 278 -40.12 -2.17 39.19
N VAL A 279 -38.84 -2.34 38.83
CA VAL A 279 -37.87 -1.23 38.72
C VAL A 279 -37.11 -1.31 37.40
N VAL A 280 -37.15 -0.24 36.60
CA VAL A 280 -36.26 -0.06 35.44
C VAL A 280 -35.04 0.73 35.89
N LYS A 281 -33.86 0.09 35.93
CA LYS A 281 -32.59 0.71 36.34
C LYS A 281 -31.99 1.60 35.25
N SER A 282 -31.05 2.45 35.65
CA SER A 282 -30.39 3.46 34.80
C SER A 282 -29.60 2.94 33.60
N SER A 283 -29.34 1.63 33.50
CA SER A 283 -28.72 1.00 32.32
C SER A 283 -29.72 0.30 31.40
N ALA A 284 -30.93 0.01 31.88
CA ALA A 284 -31.91 -0.81 31.18
C ALA A 284 -32.73 -0.02 30.15
N LYS A 285 -33.19 -0.72 29.12
CA LYS A 285 -34.08 -0.19 28.06
C LYS A 285 -35.25 -1.14 27.89
N VAL A 286 -36.46 -0.67 28.17
CA VAL A 286 -37.64 -1.54 28.33
C VAL A 286 -38.83 -0.98 27.54
N ILE A 287 -39.47 -1.83 26.75
CA ILE A 287 -40.68 -1.51 25.98
C ILE A 287 -41.81 -2.44 26.39
N TYR A 288 -42.97 -1.90 26.75
CA TYR A 288 -44.19 -2.67 27.02
C TYR A 288 -45.20 -2.51 25.88
N ARG A 289 -45.46 -3.58 25.13
CA ARG A 289 -46.33 -3.58 23.94
C ARG A 289 -47.60 -4.42 24.14
N ALA A 290 -48.72 -3.75 24.34
CA ALA A 290 -50.04 -4.38 24.42
C ALA A 290 -51.13 -3.36 24.04
N PRO A 291 -52.36 -3.80 23.68
CA PRO A 291 -53.49 -2.88 23.48
C PRO A 291 -53.88 -2.09 24.74
N THR A 292 -53.53 -2.60 25.93
CA THR A 292 -53.63 -1.90 27.23
C THR A 292 -52.37 -2.13 28.05
N VAL A 293 -51.78 -1.06 28.61
CA VAL A 293 -50.70 -1.17 29.60
C VAL A 293 -51.11 -0.45 30.88
N LEU A 294 -51.15 -1.16 32.00
CA LEU A 294 -51.46 -0.63 33.32
C LEU A 294 -50.19 -0.60 34.17
N LEU A 295 -49.77 0.60 34.59
CA LEU A 295 -48.68 0.80 35.52
C LEU A 295 -49.28 1.07 36.91
N GLU A 296 -49.21 0.05 37.75
CA GLU A 296 -49.85 0.00 39.07
C GLU A 296 -48.86 0.40 40.17
N PRO A 297 -49.33 0.70 41.40
CA PRO A 297 -48.46 1.09 42.51
C PRO A 297 -47.31 0.10 42.74
N GLY A 298 -46.08 0.63 42.73
CA GLY A 298 -44.85 -0.16 42.81
C GLY A 298 -44.10 -0.36 41.49
N PHE A 299 -44.53 0.26 40.39
CA PHE A 299 -43.70 0.44 39.19
C PHE A 299 -42.81 1.70 39.31
N PHE A 300 -41.52 1.59 39.02
CA PHE A 300 -40.52 2.66 39.12
C PHE A 300 -39.53 2.66 37.94
N VAL A 301 -38.98 3.84 37.64
CA VAL A 301 -37.94 4.07 36.63
C VAL A 301 -36.85 4.95 37.25
N GLU A 302 -35.58 4.57 37.16
CA GLU A 302 -34.45 5.24 37.84
C GLU A 302 -33.61 6.09 36.86
N GLU A 303 -33.88 7.40 36.84
CA GLU A 303 -33.10 8.38 36.09
C GLU A 303 -31.75 8.71 36.78
N PRO A 304 -30.70 9.12 36.02
CA PRO A 304 -30.66 9.25 34.56
C PRO A 304 -30.07 8.01 33.86
N GLY A 305 -30.57 7.74 32.65
CA GLY A 305 -30.02 6.71 31.73
C GLY A 305 -31.01 5.60 31.36
N SER A 306 -31.98 5.31 32.22
CA SER A 306 -33.06 4.35 31.98
C SER A 306 -33.93 4.77 30.79
N TYR A 307 -34.27 3.84 29.91
CA TYR A 307 -35.28 4.04 28.86
C TYR A 307 -36.51 3.17 29.15
N PHE A 308 -37.69 3.78 29.14
CA PHE A 308 -38.97 3.07 29.26
C PHE A 308 -40.02 3.66 28.30
N GLU A 309 -40.68 2.81 27.54
CA GLU A 309 -41.72 3.17 26.57
C GLU A 309 -42.91 2.21 26.64
N THR A 310 -44.13 2.70 26.36
CA THR A 310 -45.32 1.88 26.14
C THR A 310 -45.82 2.00 24.69
N GLN A 311 -46.07 0.87 24.04
CA GLN A 311 -46.53 0.78 22.65
C GLN A 311 -47.95 0.20 22.60
N VAL A 312 -48.89 0.93 22.01
CA VAL A 312 -50.26 0.44 21.81
C VAL A 312 -50.30 -0.43 20.55
N GLY A 313 -50.31 -1.75 20.75
CA GLY A 313 -50.38 -2.73 19.67
C GLY A 313 -50.44 -4.15 20.21
N THR A 314 -50.89 -5.11 19.39
CA THR A 314 -50.86 -6.53 19.76
C THR A 314 -49.42 -7.05 19.80
N CYS A 315 -49.26 -8.25 20.36
CA CYS A 315 -48.09 -9.08 20.11
C CYS A 315 -47.86 -9.29 18.60
N VAL A 316 -46.61 -9.56 18.25
CA VAL A 316 -46.08 -9.84 16.91
C VAL A 316 -44.92 -10.83 17.08
N GLU A 317 -44.73 -11.72 16.10
CA GLU A 317 -43.73 -12.80 16.16
C GLU A 317 -42.29 -12.25 16.24
N ASP A 318 -42.02 -11.18 15.49
CA ASP A 318 -40.82 -10.34 15.63
C ASP A 318 -41.22 -8.96 16.16
N PRO A 319 -40.79 -8.58 17.37
CA PRO A 319 -41.00 -7.25 17.94
C PRO A 319 -39.89 -6.24 17.61
N CYS A 320 -38.79 -6.66 16.99
CA CYS A 320 -37.62 -5.81 16.77
C CYS A 320 -37.89 -4.74 15.69
N PRO A 321 -37.60 -3.46 15.95
CA PRO A 321 -37.77 -2.41 14.95
C PRO A 321 -36.61 -2.46 13.94
N THR A 322 -36.91 -2.74 12.67
CA THR A 322 -35.90 -2.78 11.59
C THR A 322 -35.31 -1.40 11.32
N ILE A 323 -34.00 -1.30 11.13
CA ILE A 323 -33.34 -0.06 10.68
C ILE A 323 -33.65 0.16 9.18
N GLU A 324 -34.37 1.24 8.85
CA GLU A 324 -34.56 1.66 7.46
C GLU A 324 -33.24 2.16 6.83
N ALA A 325 -33.03 1.85 5.55
CA ALA A 325 -31.81 2.21 4.82
C ALA A 325 -31.75 3.73 4.55
N PHE A 326 -31.10 4.46 5.47
CA PHE A 326 -30.82 5.88 5.34
C PHE A 326 -29.49 6.12 4.60
N ALA A 327 -29.39 7.21 3.85
CA ALA A 327 -28.15 7.66 3.21
C ALA A 327 -28.04 9.18 3.38
N PRO A 328 -27.25 9.67 4.36
CA PRO A 328 -27.02 11.10 4.52
C PRO A 328 -26.23 11.63 3.33
N SER A 329 -26.85 12.52 2.54
CA SER A 329 -26.18 13.22 1.46
C SER A 329 -25.16 14.22 2.01
N SER A 330 -24.00 14.32 1.36
CA SER A 330 -23.10 15.45 1.56
C SER A 330 -23.85 16.75 1.36
N THR A 331 -23.79 17.64 2.35
CA THR A 331 -24.63 18.84 2.41
C THR A 331 -23.76 20.07 2.64
N ASP A 332 -23.96 21.10 1.83
CA ASP A 332 -23.27 22.39 1.92
C ASP A 332 -24.06 23.37 2.80
N VAL A 333 -23.38 24.01 3.75
CA VAL A 333 -23.99 24.82 4.81
C VAL A 333 -23.52 26.28 4.75
N CYS A 334 -24.46 27.20 4.55
CA CYS A 334 -24.19 28.61 4.34
C CYS A 334 -24.32 29.43 5.63
N SER A 335 -23.26 29.44 6.45
CA SER A 335 -23.09 30.20 7.71
C SER A 335 -24.12 30.01 8.83
N SER A 336 -25.25 29.33 8.59
CA SER A 336 -26.34 29.12 9.54
C SER A 336 -26.43 27.65 9.95
N ALA A 337 -26.90 27.39 11.18
CA ALA A 337 -27.11 26.02 11.64
C ALA A 337 -28.16 25.31 10.75
N THR A 338 -27.91 24.04 10.43
CA THR A 338 -28.74 23.24 9.52
C THR A 338 -29.29 22.03 10.26
N THR A 339 -30.62 21.90 10.30
CA THR A 339 -31.31 20.78 10.94
C THR A 339 -31.17 19.51 10.08
N LEU A 340 -30.71 18.42 10.70
CA LEU A 340 -30.53 17.11 10.10
C LEU A 340 -31.51 16.10 10.70
N GLY A 341 -31.79 15.02 9.96
CA GLY A 341 -32.59 13.90 10.43
C GLY A 341 -34.12 14.06 10.35
N GLU A 342 -34.62 15.18 9.80
CA GLU A 342 -36.07 15.40 9.59
C GLU A 342 -36.72 14.29 8.72
N ASN A 343 -35.97 13.81 7.72
CA ASN A 343 -36.41 12.73 6.82
C ASN A 343 -36.34 11.32 7.44
N ILE A 344 -35.78 11.16 8.64
CA ILE A 344 -35.73 9.87 9.33
C ILE A 344 -37.08 9.66 10.04
N PRO A 345 -37.79 8.54 9.84
CA PRO A 345 -39.08 8.28 10.46
C PRO A 345 -38.96 8.12 11.99
N ALA A 346 -40.03 8.49 12.70
CA ALA A 346 -40.12 8.26 14.15
C ALA A 346 -40.45 6.79 14.44
N GLN A 347 -39.44 6.00 14.81
CA GLN A 347 -39.58 4.58 15.09
C GLN A 347 -39.34 4.26 16.58
N PRO A 348 -40.37 3.78 17.30
CA PRO A 348 -40.25 3.29 18.68
C PRO A 348 -39.13 2.24 18.84
N GLY A 349 -38.37 2.31 19.93
CA GLY A 349 -37.23 1.41 20.19
C GLY A 349 -36.01 1.57 19.28
N VAL A 350 -35.88 2.67 18.54
CA VAL A 350 -34.70 3.02 17.73
C VAL A 350 -34.00 4.25 18.32
N PHE A 351 -32.66 4.22 18.30
CA PHE A 351 -31.77 5.19 18.92
C PHE A 351 -30.74 5.71 17.92
N TYR A 352 -30.16 6.88 18.20
CA TYR A 352 -29.34 7.66 17.27
C TYR A 352 -28.11 8.22 17.98
N SER A 353 -26.98 8.33 17.28
CA SER A 353 -25.79 9.05 17.73
C SER A 353 -25.12 9.76 16.56
N TRP A 354 -25.00 11.08 16.63
CA TRP A 354 -24.26 11.92 15.68
C TRP A 354 -22.86 12.21 16.23
N SER A 355 -21.84 12.09 15.40
CA SER A 355 -20.43 12.28 15.77
C SER A 355 -19.67 13.02 14.66
N PRO A 356 -18.73 13.93 14.96
CA PRO A 356 -18.27 14.36 16.30
C PRO A 356 -19.33 15.17 17.06
N ILE A 357 -19.54 14.87 18.34
CA ILE A 357 -20.67 15.36 19.15
C ILE A 357 -20.69 16.90 19.32
N GLU A 358 -19.52 17.54 19.24
CA GLU A 358 -19.33 18.98 19.45
C GLU A 358 -19.99 19.86 18.39
N TYR A 359 -20.33 19.31 17.22
CA TYR A 359 -20.99 20.04 16.13
C TYR A 359 -22.52 19.90 16.12
N PHE A 360 -23.10 19.12 17.03
CA PHE A 360 -24.52 18.75 17.00
C PHE A 360 -25.28 19.23 18.24
N SER A 361 -26.42 19.91 18.04
CA SER A 361 -27.22 20.47 19.14
C SER A 361 -27.81 19.41 20.09
N ASN A 362 -28.15 18.22 19.56
CA ASN A 362 -28.72 17.10 20.29
C ASN A 362 -28.15 15.77 19.73
N PRO A 363 -26.90 15.40 20.05
CA PRO A 363 -26.21 14.31 19.36
C PRO A 363 -26.83 12.93 19.57
N TRP A 364 -27.73 12.73 20.55
CA TRP A 364 -28.46 11.47 20.78
C TRP A 364 -29.92 11.48 20.29
N SER A 365 -30.31 12.50 19.52
CA SER A 365 -31.66 12.67 18.98
C SER A 365 -31.73 12.26 17.51
N ARG A 366 -32.92 11.82 17.06
CA ARG A 366 -33.20 11.61 15.63
C ARG A 366 -33.02 12.88 14.81
N ILE A 367 -33.43 14.02 15.38
CA ILE A 367 -33.30 15.35 14.79
C ILE A 367 -32.30 16.15 15.62
N THR A 368 -31.28 16.71 14.96
CA THR A 368 -30.26 17.58 15.56
C THR A 368 -29.90 18.69 14.60
N ASP A 369 -29.38 19.80 15.10
CA ASP A 369 -28.84 20.88 14.27
C ASP A 369 -27.32 20.75 14.19
N PHE A 370 -26.78 20.72 12.98
CA PHE A 370 -25.36 20.89 12.73
C PHE A 370 -25.01 22.39 12.84
N THR A 371 -24.07 22.72 13.72
CA THR A 371 -23.54 24.08 13.88
C THR A 371 -22.12 24.14 13.30
N PRO A 372 -21.89 24.87 12.20
CA PRO A 372 -20.57 24.94 11.59
C PRO A 372 -19.57 25.69 12.49
N PRO A 373 -18.26 25.37 12.41
CA PRO A 373 -17.17 26.21 12.89
C PRO A 373 -17.19 27.63 12.28
N ALA A 374 -16.37 28.52 12.84
CA ALA A 374 -16.01 29.76 12.17
C ALA A 374 -14.95 29.51 11.08
N GLY A 375 -14.95 30.32 10.02
CA GLY A 375 -14.21 30.03 8.78
C GLY A 375 -15.03 29.16 7.83
N SER A 376 -14.44 28.83 6.69
CA SER A 376 -14.99 27.90 5.70
C SER A 376 -14.16 26.60 5.69
N GLY A 377 -14.81 25.46 5.50
CA GLY A 377 -14.18 24.14 5.64
C GLY A 377 -15.16 22.98 5.57
N CYS A 378 -14.80 21.84 6.16
CA CYS A 378 -15.64 20.65 6.21
C CYS A 378 -15.56 19.92 7.56
N VAL A 379 -16.59 19.12 7.85
CA VAL A 379 -16.59 18.12 8.93
C VAL A 379 -16.96 16.77 8.32
N ASN A 380 -16.07 15.78 8.45
CA ASN A 380 -16.45 14.38 8.25
C ASN A 380 -17.19 13.92 9.50
N ALA A 381 -18.43 13.46 9.31
CA ALA A 381 -19.37 13.11 10.36
C ALA A 381 -19.94 11.70 10.13
N GLU A 382 -20.52 11.15 11.19
CA GLU A 382 -21.19 9.86 11.15
C GLU A 382 -22.51 9.93 11.93
N LEU A 383 -23.51 9.21 11.42
CA LEU A 383 -24.72 8.86 12.16
C LEU A 383 -24.68 7.37 12.44
N VAL A 384 -24.74 6.98 13.71
CA VAL A 384 -25.00 5.59 14.13
C VAL A 384 -26.48 5.48 14.49
N ILE A 385 -27.18 4.51 13.91
CA ILE A 385 -28.56 4.14 14.25
C ILE A 385 -28.54 2.73 14.84
N TRP A 386 -29.14 2.51 16.00
CA TRP A 386 -29.26 1.17 16.58
C TRP A 386 -30.62 0.91 17.22
N THR A 387 -30.96 -0.37 17.36
CA THR A 387 -32.26 -0.84 17.86
C THR A 387 -32.16 -1.30 19.31
N ILE A 388 -33.29 -1.38 20.00
CA ILE A 388 -33.38 -2.04 21.30
C ILE A 388 -32.96 -3.52 21.26
N CYS A 389 -33.05 -4.18 20.09
CA CYS A 389 -32.60 -5.57 19.91
C CYS A 389 -31.08 -5.71 19.67
N GLY A 390 -30.35 -4.61 19.53
CA GLY A 390 -28.88 -4.62 19.38
C GLY A 390 -28.37 -4.55 17.94
N GLU A 391 -29.26 -4.56 16.94
CA GLU A 391 -28.89 -4.24 15.55
C GLU A 391 -28.38 -2.81 15.44
N SER A 392 -27.37 -2.56 14.61
CA SER A 392 -26.75 -1.24 14.45
C SER A 392 -26.22 -1.03 13.02
N GLN A 393 -26.31 0.20 12.52
CA GLN A 393 -25.74 0.63 11.24
C GLN A 393 -25.08 2.02 11.38
N THR A 394 -23.93 2.22 10.73
CA THR A 394 -23.17 3.47 10.72
C THR A 394 -23.19 4.08 9.32
N PHE A 395 -23.54 5.36 9.24
CA PHE A 395 -23.71 6.12 8.01
C PHE A 395 -22.75 7.32 8.00
N PRO A 396 -21.58 7.22 7.33
CA PRO A 396 -20.64 8.33 7.21
C PRO A 396 -21.09 9.34 6.14
N PHE A 397 -20.81 10.63 6.38
CA PHE A 397 -21.08 11.74 5.47
C PHE A 397 -20.11 12.90 5.70
N THR A 398 -20.12 13.89 4.79
CA THR A 398 -19.33 15.12 4.93
C THR A 398 -20.26 16.34 4.89
N MET A 399 -20.12 17.21 5.89
CA MET A 399 -20.75 18.53 5.91
C MET A 399 -19.72 19.56 5.46
N ASN A 400 -19.95 20.20 4.31
CA ASN A 400 -19.15 21.36 3.92
C ASN A 400 -19.81 22.62 4.51
N TYR A 401 -19.03 23.61 4.92
CA TYR A 401 -19.55 24.86 5.45
C TYR A 401 -18.78 26.06 4.89
N PHE A 402 -19.52 27.10 4.53
CA PHE A 402 -18.98 28.34 3.95
C PHE A 402 -19.53 29.55 4.72
N ASP A 403 -18.62 30.38 5.22
CA ASP A 403 -18.92 31.65 5.91
C ASP A 403 -18.50 32.89 5.12
N ALA A 404 -17.70 32.70 4.06
CA ALA A 404 -17.21 33.74 3.17
C ALA A 404 -17.37 33.36 1.68
N ALA A 405 -17.36 34.37 0.83
CA ALA A 405 -17.30 34.19 -0.62
C ALA A 405 -15.94 33.60 -1.05
N PRO A 406 -15.86 32.94 -2.22
CA PRO A 406 -14.60 32.51 -2.80
C PRO A 406 -13.65 33.69 -2.98
N SER A 407 -12.35 33.45 -2.94
CA SER A 407 -11.33 34.45 -3.29
C SER A 407 -10.18 33.83 -4.05
N ILE A 408 -9.82 34.45 -5.16
CA ILE A 408 -8.63 34.14 -5.96
C ILE A 408 -7.58 35.20 -5.64
N THR A 409 -6.34 34.79 -5.37
CA THR A 409 -5.19 35.68 -5.19
C THR A 409 -4.08 35.23 -6.14
N VAL A 410 -3.54 36.15 -6.94
CA VAL A 410 -2.41 35.90 -7.82
C VAL A 410 -1.13 36.26 -7.07
N ASN A 411 -0.43 35.26 -6.53
CA ASN A 411 0.79 35.43 -5.75
C ASN A 411 1.96 35.89 -6.62
N SER A 412 2.13 35.26 -7.78
CA SER A 412 3.10 35.68 -8.77
C SER A 412 2.70 35.34 -10.21
N THR A 413 3.23 36.13 -11.14
CA THR A 413 3.11 35.90 -12.58
C THR A 413 4.50 36.03 -13.20
N SER A 414 4.91 35.07 -14.02
CA SER A 414 6.14 35.19 -14.81
C SER A 414 5.89 34.71 -16.24
N SER A 415 6.33 35.49 -17.22
CA SER A 415 6.10 35.21 -18.64
C SER A 415 7.42 35.19 -19.41
N GLY A 416 7.55 34.21 -20.30
CA GLY A 416 8.63 34.09 -21.26
C GLY A 416 8.15 34.39 -22.68
N VAL A 417 8.94 33.92 -23.66
CA VAL A 417 8.65 34.11 -25.10
C VAL A 417 7.46 33.26 -25.56
N ASN A 418 7.20 32.16 -24.86
CA ASN A 418 6.29 31.09 -25.27
C ASN A 418 5.66 30.38 -24.06
N ASN A 419 5.60 31.05 -22.90
CA ASN A 419 4.95 30.56 -21.70
C ASN A 419 4.47 31.69 -20.77
N LEU A 420 3.47 31.35 -19.95
CA LEU A 420 2.93 32.09 -18.83
C LEU A 420 2.84 31.14 -17.63
N ASN A 421 3.60 31.44 -16.59
CA ASN A 421 3.57 30.72 -15.33
C ASN A 421 2.81 31.57 -14.30
N LEU A 422 1.78 30.98 -13.70
CA LEU A 422 0.95 31.57 -12.65
C LEU A 422 1.10 30.77 -11.35
N ASP A 423 0.95 31.48 -10.25
CA ASP A 423 1.02 31.00 -8.88
C ASP A 423 -0.17 31.62 -8.15
N LEU A 424 -1.15 30.78 -7.78
CA LEU A 424 -2.47 31.20 -7.28
C LEU A 424 -2.79 30.59 -5.92
N ASP A 425 -3.36 31.39 -5.02
CA ASP A 425 -4.10 30.91 -3.86
C ASP A 425 -5.61 31.04 -4.13
N ILE A 426 -6.36 29.97 -3.89
CA ILE A 426 -7.82 29.90 -4.08
C ILE A 426 -8.45 29.43 -2.77
N ALA A 427 -9.22 30.32 -2.14
CA ALA A 427 -9.81 30.11 -0.81
C ALA A 427 -11.34 30.17 -0.83
N ASN A 428 -11.95 29.48 0.15
CA ASN A 428 -13.40 29.33 0.34
C ASN A 428 -14.17 28.81 -0.89
N ALA A 429 -13.52 28.02 -1.75
CA ALA A 429 -14.12 27.51 -2.99
C ALA A 429 -14.49 26.02 -2.87
N ASN A 430 -15.61 25.59 -3.47
CA ASN A 430 -15.93 24.18 -3.66
C ASN A 430 -15.43 23.66 -5.03
N SER A 431 -15.21 24.55 -5.98
CA SER A 431 -14.67 24.26 -7.30
C SER A 431 -14.07 25.52 -7.92
N TYR A 432 -13.03 25.32 -8.72
CA TYR A 432 -12.48 26.36 -9.59
C TYR A 432 -12.25 25.84 -11.01
N THR A 433 -12.22 26.74 -11.97
CA THR A 433 -11.94 26.45 -13.37
C THR A 433 -10.96 27.47 -13.93
N VAL A 434 -9.95 26.99 -14.65
CA VAL A 434 -8.97 27.81 -15.38
C VAL A 434 -9.24 27.62 -16.85
N THR A 435 -9.52 28.70 -17.58
CA THR A 435 -9.77 28.69 -19.03
C THR A 435 -8.85 29.66 -19.73
N ALA A 436 -8.03 29.18 -20.68
CA ALA A 436 -7.20 30.04 -21.53
C ALA A 436 -7.81 30.14 -22.93
N THR A 437 -7.99 31.37 -23.42
CA THR A 437 -8.71 31.67 -24.67
C THR A 437 -7.89 32.60 -25.55
N SER A 438 -7.85 32.34 -26.86
CA SER A 438 -7.20 33.24 -27.83
C SER A 438 -8.04 34.52 -28.01
N VAL A 439 -7.45 35.68 -27.70
CA VAL A 439 -8.09 37.00 -27.82
C VAL A 439 -8.43 37.34 -29.29
N ALA A 440 -7.66 36.82 -30.24
CA ALA A 440 -7.83 37.11 -31.66
C ALA A 440 -9.08 36.48 -32.29
N ASN A 441 -9.58 35.36 -31.74
CA ASN A 441 -10.66 34.59 -32.35
C ASN A 441 -11.68 33.95 -31.38
N GLY A 442 -11.46 34.02 -30.06
CA GLY A 442 -12.36 33.46 -29.04
C GLY A 442 -12.31 31.94 -28.87
N THR A 443 -11.30 31.26 -29.44
CA THR A 443 -11.12 29.81 -29.27
C THR A 443 -10.52 29.51 -27.92
N VAL A 444 -11.17 28.63 -27.15
CA VAL A 444 -10.62 28.05 -25.92
C VAL A 444 -9.44 27.13 -26.29
N LEU A 445 -8.26 27.47 -25.78
CA LEU A 445 -7.01 26.73 -25.94
C LEU A 445 -6.82 25.73 -24.80
N TYR A 446 -7.17 26.13 -23.57
CA TYR A 446 -7.08 25.33 -22.35
C TYR A 446 -8.38 25.43 -21.56
N THR A 447 -8.80 24.33 -20.95
CA THR A 447 -9.74 24.37 -19.82
C THR A 447 -9.42 23.25 -18.86
N ASP A 448 -9.35 23.55 -17.57
CA ASP A 448 -9.28 22.58 -16.48
C ASP A 448 -10.23 23.00 -15.36
N THR A 449 -10.92 22.02 -14.75
CA THR A 449 -11.94 22.24 -13.73
C THR A 449 -11.67 21.31 -12.55
N GLN A 450 -11.21 21.90 -11.45
CA GLN A 450 -10.95 21.20 -10.21
C GLN A 450 -12.13 21.35 -9.25
N ASN A 451 -12.57 20.25 -8.67
CA ASN A 451 -13.58 20.23 -7.61
C ASN A 451 -12.85 19.88 -6.31
N SER A 452 -12.90 20.79 -5.34
CA SER A 452 -12.21 20.63 -4.06
C SER A 452 -12.87 19.51 -3.25
N ALA A 453 -12.07 18.57 -2.76
CA ALA A 453 -12.52 17.69 -1.68
C ALA A 453 -12.51 18.46 -0.35
N CYS A 454 -13.01 17.83 0.71
CA CYS A 454 -13.05 18.34 2.09
C CYS A 454 -11.73 19.02 2.53
N ALA A 455 -10.57 18.45 2.22
CA ALA A 455 -9.26 19.01 2.59
C ALA A 455 -8.84 20.22 1.74
N ASP A 456 -9.40 20.38 0.55
CA ASP A 456 -8.86 21.22 -0.53
C ASP A 456 -9.73 22.47 -0.80
N LEU A 457 -10.58 22.86 0.15
CA LEU A 457 -11.44 24.06 0.06
C LEU A 457 -10.65 25.38 0.13
N ASN A 458 -9.38 25.30 0.52
CA ASN A 458 -8.39 26.36 0.43
C ASN A 458 -7.11 25.74 -0.17
N VAL A 459 -6.84 26.00 -1.45
CA VAL A 459 -5.65 25.51 -2.16
C VAL A 459 -4.69 26.67 -2.33
N ASN A 460 -3.47 26.52 -1.80
CA ASN A 460 -2.39 27.49 -1.96
C ASN A 460 -1.35 26.97 -2.95
N ASP A 461 -0.47 27.84 -3.45
CA ASP A 461 0.64 27.50 -4.34
C ASP A 461 0.20 26.75 -5.62
N VAL A 462 -0.97 27.10 -6.22
CA VAL A 462 -1.46 26.46 -7.45
C VAL A 462 -0.63 26.93 -8.65
N LEU A 463 0.39 26.14 -9.00
CA LEU A 463 1.30 26.40 -10.10
C LEU A 463 0.70 25.97 -11.45
N LEU A 464 0.43 26.95 -12.33
CA LEU A 464 0.00 26.73 -13.71
C LEU A 464 1.12 27.12 -14.67
N ASP A 465 1.69 26.16 -15.40
CA ASP A 465 2.65 26.39 -16.50
C ASP A 465 1.90 26.26 -17.84
N LEU A 466 1.48 27.39 -18.41
CA LEU A 466 0.81 27.46 -19.70
C LEU A 466 1.84 27.82 -20.77
N ASN A 467 2.20 26.87 -21.63
CA ASN A 467 3.28 27.03 -22.60
C ASN A 467 2.93 26.50 -24.00
N SER A 468 3.79 26.83 -24.98
CA SER A 468 3.66 26.49 -26.40
C SER A 468 3.60 24.99 -26.73
N CYS A 469 3.91 24.11 -25.77
CA CYS A 469 3.83 22.66 -25.92
C CYS A 469 2.47 22.09 -25.51
N LEU A 470 1.67 22.91 -24.81
CA LEU A 470 0.29 22.63 -24.45
C LEU A 470 -0.69 23.43 -25.33
N LEU A 471 -0.32 24.66 -25.73
CA LEU A 471 -1.24 25.65 -26.32
C LEU A 471 -0.69 26.32 -27.59
N ASP A 472 -1.60 26.80 -28.43
CA ASP A 472 -1.31 27.68 -29.58
C ASP A 472 -1.23 29.15 -29.13
N MET A 473 -0.07 29.52 -28.56
CA MET A 473 0.24 30.85 -28.02
C MET A 473 0.77 31.82 -29.09
N CYS A 474 0.17 31.81 -30.29
CA CYS A 474 0.61 32.66 -31.40
C CYS A 474 -0.11 34.01 -31.53
N ASP A 475 -1.20 34.20 -30.78
CA ASP A 475 -1.88 35.48 -30.55
C ASP A 475 -1.97 35.73 -29.03
N ASP A 476 -2.40 36.92 -28.62
CA ASP A 476 -2.66 37.25 -27.22
C ASP A 476 -3.63 36.23 -26.58
N VAL A 477 -3.36 35.84 -25.34
CA VAL A 477 -4.11 34.83 -24.58
C VAL A 477 -4.72 35.46 -23.33
N GLU A 478 -6.02 35.28 -23.14
CA GLU A 478 -6.76 35.65 -21.94
C GLU A 478 -6.99 34.41 -21.08
N VAL A 479 -6.52 34.44 -19.84
CA VAL A 479 -6.67 33.37 -18.85
C VAL A 479 -7.67 33.83 -17.80
N THR A 480 -8.88 33.26 -17.87
CA THR A 480 -9.93 33.42 -16.87
C THR A 480 -9.77 32.33 -15.81
N ILE A 481 -9.64 32.73 -14.55
CA ILE A 481 -9.78 31.85 -13.39
C ILE A 481 -11.11 32.16 -12.73
N THR A 482 -11.94 31.13 -12.52
CA THR A 482 -13.28 31.25 -11.95
C THR A 482 -13.39 30.35 -10.73
N ALA A 483 -13.78 30.89 -9.56
CA ALA A 483 -13.90 30.15 -8.31
C ALA A 483 -15.30 30.33 -7.70
N SER A 484 -15.94 29.22 -7.31
CA SER A 484 -17.33 29.21 -6.84
C SER A 484 -17.47 28.49 -5.50
N ASN A 485 -18.56 28.78 -4.77
CA ASN A 485 -19.07 27.92 -3.72
C ASN A 485 -20.62 27.97 -3.72
N PRO A 486 -21.34 27.06 -3.03
CA PRO A 486 -22.80 26.97 -3.09
C PRO A 486 -23.56 28.11 -2.40
N CYS A 487 -22.85 28.99 -1.69
CA CYS A 487 -23.42 29.93 -0.72
C CYS A 487 -23.29 31.40 -1.11
N PHE A 488 -22.41 31.71 -2.06
CA PHE A 488 -22.08 33.06 -2.49
C PHE A 488 -21.95 33.13 -4.01
N ASP A 489 -22.01 34.33 -4.58
CA ASP A 489 -21.76 34.53 -6.01
C ASP A 489 -20.34 34.09 -6.40
N THR A 490 -20.20 33.62 -7.63
CA THR A 490 -18.92 33.18 -8.21
C THR A 490 -17.97 34.36 -8.43
N VAL A 491 -16.69 34.17 -8.11
CA VAL A 491 -15.63 35.17 -8.29
C VAL A 491 -14.76 34.79 -9.49
N GLU A 492 -14.31 35.80 -10.24
CA GLU A 492 -13.54 35.66 -11.47
C GLU A 492 -12.33 36.61 -11.42
N GLU A 493 -11.16 36.12 -11.83
CA GLU A 493 -9.93 36.89 -12.01
C GLU A 493 -9.40 36.63 -13.44
N ILE A 494 -8.99 37.68 -14.16
CA ILE A 494 -8.63 37.61 -15.58
C ILE A 494 -7.20 38.12 -15.79
N ILE A 495 -6.35 37.29 -16.40
CA ILE A 495 -4.93 37.57 -16.65
C ILE A 495 -4.65 37.47 -18.15
N THR A 496 -4.16 38.55 -18.76
CA THR A 496 -3.81 38.57 -20.19
C THR A 496 -2.30 38.44 -20.43
N TRP A 497 -1.90 37.52 -21.30
CA TRP A 497 -0.56 37.39 -21.83
C TRP A 497 -0.52 37.93 -23.28
N THR A 498 0.41 38.84 -23.56
CA THR A 498 0.60 39.42 -24.89
C THR A 498 1.66 38.65 -25.66
N ALA A 499 1.34 38.22 -26.89
CA ALA A 499 2.26 37.46 -27.72
C ALA A 499 3.45 38.33 -28.17
N PRO A 500 4.71 37.87 -28.01
CA PRO A 500 5.86 38.60 -28.51
C PRO A 500 5.91 38.54 -30.04
N THR A 501 6.41 39.62 -30.66
CA THR A 501 6.50 39.71 -32.13
C THR A 501 7.32 38.55 -32.72
N PRO A 502 6.75 37.69 -33.60
CA PRO A 502 7.43 36.50 -34.09
C PRO A 502 8.76 36.81 -34.79
N VAL A 503 9.84 36.19 -34.30
CA VAL A 503 11.21 36.39 -34.80
C VAL A 503 11.51 35.37 -35.90
N ALA A 504 12.00 35.84 -37.05
CA ALA A 504 12.39 34.96 -38.15
C ALA A 504 13.48 33.95 -37.72
N PRO A 505 13.38 32.67 -38.09
CA PRO A 505 14.41 31.67 -37.77
C PRO A 505 15.74 31.98 -38.44
N ILE A 506 16.85 31.58 -37.80
CA ILE A 506 18.22 31.77 -38.30
C ILE A 506 19.05 30.53 -37.97
N ASN A 507 19.65 29.91 -38.98
CA ASN A 507 20.55 28.77 -38.81
C ASN A 507 21.95 29.25 -38.41
N SER A 508 22.22 29.34 -37.11
CA SER A 508 23.50 29.80 -36.55
C SER A 508 24.50 28.64 -36.45
N ILE A 509 25.08 28.28 -37.59
CA ILE A 509 26.01 27.14 -37.72
C ILE A 509 27.46 27.58 -37.46
N SER A 510 28.20 26.81 -36.66
CA SER A 510 29.56 27.08 -36.21
C SER A 510 30.39 25.78 -36.08
N ASN A 511 31.68 25.90 -35.75
CA ASN A 511 32.60 24.78 -35.48
C ASN A 511 32.62 23.66 -36.54
N ILE A 512 32.44 24.02 -37.82
CA ILE A 512 32.38 23.07 -38.93
C ILE A 512 33.75 22.39 -39.13
N ILE A 513 33.79 21.08 -38.94
CA ILE A 513 34.85 20.20 -39.44
C ILE A 513 34.35 19.57 -40.74
N ASN A 514 35.22 19.53 -41.76
CA ASN A 514 34.89 19.06 -43.10
C ASN A 514 36.16 18.46 -43.72
N THR A 515 36.23 17.13 -43.72
CA THR A 515 37.35 16.33 -44.25
C THR A 515 36.80 15.24 -45.16
N ASP A 516 37.65 14.48 -45.85
CA ASP A 516 37.20 13.36 -46.69
C ASP A 516 36.49 12.24 -45.89
N PHE A 517 36.71 12.15 -44.57
CA PHE A 517 36.18 11.07 -43.72
C PHE A 517 35.12 11.54 -42.71
N ASP A 518 35.23 12.77 -42.22
CA ASP A 518 34.39 13.36 -41.16
C ASP A 518 33.75 14.70 -41.60
N PHE A 519 32.49 14.92 -41.18
CA PHE A 519 31.77 16.18 -41.29
C PHE A 519 30.85 16.38 -40.09
N GLN A 520 31.13 17.40 -39.28
CA GLN A 520 30.41 17.71 -38.04
C GLN A 520 30.35 19.23 -37.82
N PHE A 521 29.33 19.71 -37.10
CA PHE A 521 29.13 21.14 -36.80
C PHE A 521 28.26 21.36 -35.55
N ASP A 522 28.37 22.56 -34.98
CA ASP A 522 27.52 23.03 -33.88
C ASP A 522 26.48 24.03 -34.38
N LEU A 523 25.21 23.83 -34.01
CA LEU A 523 24.10 24.72 -34.30
C LEU A 523 23.63 25.43 -33.02
N THR A 524 23.71 26.76 -32.98
CA THR A 524 23.08 27.55 -31.91
C THR A 524 21.59 27.71 -32.16
N LEU A 525 20.78 27.41 -31.15
CA LEU A 525 19.32 27.45 -31.17
C LEU A 525 18.82 28.71 -30.46
N ALA A 526 17.84 29.40 -31.05
CA ALA A 526 17.18 30.55 -30.44
C ALA A 526 16.12 30.07 -29.43
N SER A 527 15.87 30.81 -28.35
CA SER A 527 14.82 30.47 -27.37
C SER A 527 13.39 30.49 -27.92
N SER A 528 13.20 30.98 -29.14
CA SER A 528 11.94 30.97 -29.90
C SER A 528 11.88 29.86 -30.97
N TYR A 529 12.76 28.86 -30.94
CA TYR A 529 12.70 27.74 -31.88
C TYR A 529 11.52 26.82 -31.56
N GLU A 530 10.92 26.23 -32.60
CA GLU A 530 9.81 25.27 -32.51
C GLU A 530 10.36 23.86 -32.76
N TYR A 531 11.06 23.71 -33.90
CA TYR A 531 11.87 22.53 -34.22
C TYR A 531 13.02 22.87 -35.15
N VAL A 532 14.00 21.96 -35.21
CA VAL A 532 15.00 21.88 -36.27
C VAL A 532 14.94 20.50 -36.92
N VAL A 533 15.04 20.44 -38.24
CA VAL A 533 15.30 19.21 -38.99
C VAL A 533 16.68 19.30 -39.65
N ILE A 534 17.54 18.32 -39.38
CA ILE A 534 18.83 18.14 -40.02
C ILE A 534 18.76 16.90 -40.92
N GLU A 535 18.94 17.09 -42.22
CA GLU A 535 18.84 16.01 -43.23
C GLU A 535 20.14 15.87 -44.00
N THR A 536 20.65 14.64 -44.11
CA THR A 536 21.77 14.31 -45.01
C THR A 536 21.22 13.70 -46.30
N TRP A 537 21.55 14.31 -47.43
CA TRP A 537 21.14 13.93 -48.78
C TRP A 537 22.36 13.57 -49.64
N ASN A 538 22.12 12.83 -50.73
CA ASN A 538 23.07 12.80 -51.84
C ASN A 538 23.21 14.20 -52.50
N GLU A 539 24.32 14.43 -53.22
CA GLU A 539 24.63 15.70 -53.91
C GLU A 539 23.47 16.25 -54.77
N GLN A 540 22.70 15.36 -55.41
CA GLN A 540 21.60 15.75 -56.31
C GLN A 540 20.27 15.98 -55.59
N GLU A 541 20.21 15.80 -54.26
CA GLU A 541 19.00 15.98 -53.43
C GLU A 541 17.83 15.08 -53.85
N THR A 542 18.13 13.91 -54.41
CA THR A 542 17.15 12.92 -54.90
C THR A 542 16.96 11.73 -53.94
N SER A 543 17.92 11.50 -53.04
CA SER A 543 17.83 10.47 -52.00
C SER A 543 18.22 11.06 -50.65
N LEU A 544 17.26 11.02 -49.72
CA LEU A 544 17.51 11.21 -48.30
C LEU A 544 18.31 10.00 -47.79
N ILE A 545 19.30 10.25 -46.93
CA ILE A 545 20.15 9.20 -46.34
C ILE A 545 19.84 9.08 -44.85
N CYS A 546 19.75 10.23 -44.15
CA CYS A 546 19.22 10.31 -42.80
C CYS A 546 18.47 11.63 -42.58
N SER A 547 17.59 11.64 -41.57
CA SER A 547 16.93 12.84 -41.06
C SER A 547 16.88 12.76 -39.55
N GLN A 548 17.18 13.85 -38.86
CA GLN A 548 17.04 14.01 -37.42
C GLN A 548 16.22 15.26 -37.12
N THR A 549 15.21 15.12 -36.26
CA THR A 549 14.38 16.23 -35.79
C THR A 549 14.70 16.52 -34.32
N ILE A 550 14.77 17.80 -33.97
CA ILE A 550 15.02 18.31 -32.62
C ILE A 550 13.87 19.27 -32.31
N GLU A 551 12.92 18.82 -31.50
CA GLU A 551 11.73 19.60 -31.12
C GLU A 551 11.96 20.31 -29.79
N ALA A 552 11.52 21.57 -29.68
CA ALA A 552 11.68 22.37 -28.47
C ALA A 552 10.97 21.75 -27.26
N CYS A 553 9.78 21.18 -27.47
CA CYS A 553 8.99 20.54 -26.42
C CYS A 553 9.61 19.26 -25.87
N ALA A 554 10.39 18.54 -26.67
CA ALA A 554 11.18 17.39 -26.21
C ALA A 554 12.52 17.81 -25.58
N ASN A 555 12.99 19.04 -25.84
CA ASN A 555 14.33 19.52 -25.45
C ASN A 555 14.28 20.99 -24.94
N PRO A 556 13.52 21.33 -23.88
CA PRO A 556 13.25 22.72 -23.51
C PRO A 556 14.49 23.52 -23.05
N ASN A 557 15.58 22.84 -22.70
CA ASN A 557 16.78 23.45 -22.13
C ASN A 557 18.00 23.49 -23.09
N ILE A 558 17.85 23.12 -24.37
CA ILE A 558 18.99 23.10 -25.31
C ILE A 558 19.15 24.43 -26.06
N SER A 559 20.34 25.02 -25.96
CA SER A 559 20.74 26.25 -26.65
C SER A 559 21.79 26.03 -27.75
N THR A 560 22.45 24.86 -27.76
CA THR A 560 23.43 24.43 -28.77
C THR A 560 23.28 22.95 -29.03
N TYR A 561 23.17 22.56 -30.30
CA TYR A 561 23.14 21.16 -30.72
C TYR A 561 24.35 20.80 -31.59
N HIS A 562 25.07 19.75 -31.22
CA HIS A 562 26.19 19.21 -31.98
C HIS A 562 25.71 18.10 -32.91
N PHE A 563 26.01 18.19 -34.21
CA PHE A 563 25.65 17.19 -35.21
C PHE A 563 26.89 16.67 -35.96
N ASP A 564 27.02 15.35 -36.02
CA ASP A 564 28.05 14.61 -36.74
C ASP A 564 27.37 13.71 -37.78
N VAL A 565 27.68 13.93 -39.06
CA VAL A 565 27.09 13.22 -40.21
C VAL A 565 27.47 11.74 -40.20
N THR A 566 28.61 11.35 -39.63
CA THR A 566 29.10 9.96 -39.67
C THR A 566 28.21 9.02 -38.85
N ASN A 567 27.69 9.46 -37.70
CA ASN A 567 26.67 8.73 -36.92
C ASN A 567 25.35 8.52 -37.69
N CYS A 568 25.14 9.30 -38.74
CA CYS A 568 23.96 9.29 -39.60
C CYS A 568 24.12 8.32 -40.81
N LEU A 569 25.28 7.70 -41.00
CA LEU A 569 25.60 6.84 -42.15
C LEU A 569 25.70 5.36 -41.75
N SER A 570 24.98 4.50 -42.47
CA SER A 570 24.97 3.05 -42.23
C SER A 570 26.15 2.34 -42.92
N GLY A 571 27.30 2.34 -42.26
CA GLY A 571 28.53 1.71 -42.73
C GLY A 571 29.58 2.74 -43.15
N CYS A 572 30.49 2.36 -44.05
CA CYS A 572 31.63 3.19 -44.38
C CYS A 572 31.25 4.46 -45.17
N VAL A 573 31.84 5.60 -44.78
CA VAL A 573 31.69 6.88 -45.45
C VAL A 573 32.28 6.79 -46.86
N SER A 574 31.45 6.95 -47.90
CA SER A 574 31.93 6.78 -49.26
C SER A 574 32.75 7.98 -49.73
N GLN A 575 33.96 7.70 -50.20
CA GLN A 575 34.87 8.68 -50.79
C GLN A 575 34.44 9.07 -52.21
N CYS A 576 33.57 8.27 -52.84
CA CYS A 576 33.05 8.49 -54.18
C CYS A 576 31.97 9.57 -54.29
N HIS A 577 31.31 9.92 -53.20
CA HIS A 577 30.03 10.62 -53.22
C HIS A 577 30.07 11.92 -52.41
N ASN A 578 29.69 13.03 -53.04
CA ASN A 578 29.42 14.27 -52.34
C ASN A 578 28.05 14.19 -51.64
N TYR A 579 27.94 14.85 -50.49
CA TYR A 579 26.70 14.90 -49.71
C TYR A 579 26.26 16.35 -49.48
N LYS A 580 24.97 16.54 -49.22
CA LYS A 580 24.41 17.83 -48.80
C LYS A 580 23.69 17.69 -47.47
N ILE A 581 24.02 18.57 -46.54
CA ILE A 581 23.35 18.62 -45.25
C ILE A 581 22.42 19.83 -45.27
N LYS A 582 21.11 19.58 -45.15
CA LYS A 582 20.09 20.63 -45.01
C LYS A 582 19.76 20.80 -43.54
N VAL A 583 19.96 22.00 -43.03
CA VAL A 583 19.42 22.43 -41.73
C VAL A 583 18.20 23.29 -42.01
N ARG A 584 17.03 22.85 -41.51
CA ARG A 584 15.79 23.62 -41.53
C ARG A 584 15.39 23.97 -40.11
N THR A 585 15.36 25.25 -39.77
CA THR A 585 14.89 25.72 -38.45
C THR A 585 13.55 26.42 -38.60
N LYS A 586 12.60 26.03 -37.77
CA LYS A 586 11.32 26.70 -37.57
C LYS A 586 11.37 27.47 -36.26
N ASN A 587 10.96 28.73 -36.28
CA ASN A 587 10.67 29.49 -35.07
C ASN A 587 9.16 29.50 -34.81
N TYR A 588 8.80 29.47 -33.53
CA TYR A 588 7.43 29.49 -33.06
C TYR A 588 6.66 30.68 -33.65
N CYS A 589 5.46 30.42 -34.15
CA CYS A 589 4.56 31.39 -34.79
C CYS A 589 5.12 32.10 -36.05
N TYR A 590 6.34 31.79 -36.51
CA TYR A 590 6.88 32.35 -37.74
C TYR A 590 6.46 31.49 -38.96
N PRO A 591 5.88 32.06 -40.03
CA PRO A 591 5.20 31.25 -41.05
C PRO A 591 6.13 30.39 -41.91
N THR A 592 7.44 30.70 -41.99
CA THR A 592 8.39 30.01 -42.88
C THR A 592 9.62 29.47 -42.13
N GLU A 593 10.16 28.34 -42.58
CA GLU A 593 11.45 27.81 -42.11
C GLU A 593 12.65 28.59 -42.67
N ALA A 594 13.75 28.65 -41.91
CA ALA A 594 15.06 29.05 -42.41
C ALA A 594 15.82 27.82 -42.90
N VAL A 595 16.23 27.81 -44.17
CA VAL A 595 16.91 26.67 -44.81
C VAL A 595 18.36 27.02 -45.13
N SER A 596 19.30 26.26 -44.59
CA SER A 596 20.72 26.34 -44.92
C SER A 596 21.20 25.00 -45.47
N THR A 597 21.91 25.03 -46.59
CA THR A 597 22.48 23.82 -47.21
C THR A 597 24.00 23.89 -47.14
N LEU A 598 24.60 23.00 -46.35
CA LEU A 598 26.04 22.74 -46.37
C LEU A 598 26.36 21.69 -47.43
N SER A 599 27.56 21.75 -48.02
CA SER A 599 28.03 20.77 -49.00
C SER A 599 29.28 20.05 -48.48
N TRP A 600 29.18 18.74 -48.32
CA TRP A 600 30.29 17.86 -48.02
C TRP A 600 30.88 17.35 -49.34
N ASN A 601 31.84 18.10 -49.86
CA ASN A 601 32.51 17.80 -51.12
C ASN A 601 33.78 17.00 -50.82
N LYS A 602 33.84 15.75 -51.28
CA LYS A 602 35.02 14.90 -51.18
C LYS A 602 36.13 15.41 -52.11
N SER A 603 37.38 15.10 -51.79
CA SER A 603 38.46 15.23 -52.75
C SER A 603 38.18 14.32 -53.95
N ASN A 604 38.39 14.84 -55.16
CA ASN A 604 38.17 14.09 -56.41
C ASN A 604 39.35 13.12 -56.68
N THR A 605 39.68 12.31 -55.68
CA THR A 605 40.78 11.34 -55.71
C THR A 605 40.31 10.02 -56.32
N ALA A 606 40.75 9.75 -57.55
CA ALA A 606 40.48 8.47 -58.19
C ALA A 606 41.07 7.32 -57.35
N PHE A 607 40.33 6.22 -57.21
CA PHE A 607 40.78 5.05 -56.46
C PHE A 607 42.18 4.60 -56.89
N SER A 608 43.11 4.57 -55.93
CA SER A 608 44.43 3.98 -56.13
C SER A 608 44.91 3.28 -54.86
N MET A 609 45.43 2.07 -55.04
CA MET A 609 46.20 1.36 -54.03
C MET A 609 47.41 2.21 -53.57
N PRO A 610 47.94 2.01 -52.35
CA PRO A 610 49.11 2.74 -51.86
C PRO A 610 50.28 2.74 -52.84
N SER A 611 50.95 3.90 -52.97
CA SER A 611 52.14 4.08 -53.82
C SER A 611 53.44 3.63 -53.15
N SER A 612 53.39 3.35 -51.85
CA SER A 612 54.46 2.80 -51.02
C SER A 612 53.83 1.87 -49.98
N TYR A 613 54.54 0.78 -49.66
CA TYR A 613 54.08 -0.25 -48.73
C TYR A 613 55.05 -0.41 -47.56
N PRO A 614 54.56 -0.53 -46.32
CA PRO A 614 55.42 -0.83 -45.17
C PRO A 614 55.96 -2.26 -45.27
N ASN A 615 57.28 -2.41 -45.14
CA ASN A 615 57.99 -3.68 -45.22
C ASN A 615 58.84 -4.02 -43.97
N VAL A 616 58.85 -3.14 -42.97
CA VAL A 616 59.46 -3.34 -41.64
C VAL A 616 58.51 -2.79 -40.58
N ILE A 617 58.33 -3.53 -39.49
CA ILE A 617 57.72 -3.06 -38.25
C ILE A 617 58.73 -3.19 -37.11
N THR A 618 58.90 -2.10 -36.37
CA THR A 618 59.72 -2.03 -35.16
C THR A 618 58.81 -1.80 -33.96
N ALA A 619 58.12 -2.85 -33.52
CA ALA A 619 57.19 -2.81 -32.38
C ALA A 619 57.97 -2.50 -31.08
N ASN A 620 58.07 -1.22 -30.75
CA ASN A 620 58.85 -0.67 -29.65
C ASN A 620 58.11 0.42 -28.85
N GLY A 621 56.98 0.92 -29.36
CA GLY A 621 56.14 1.95 -28.75
C GLY A 621 56.64 3.39 -28.93
N ASP A 622 57.51 3.68 -29.90
CA ASP A 622 58.00 5.04 -30.17
C ASP A 622 57.14 5.85 -31.15
N GLY A 623 56.12 5.22 -31.75
CA GLY A 623 55.18 5.82 -32.69
C GLY A 623 55.62 5.77 -34.15
N ILE A 624 56.79 5.18 -34.46
CA ILE A 624 57.37 5.14 -35.81
C ILE A 624 57.52 3.69 -36.27
N ASN A 625 56.70 3.30 -37.25
CA ASN A 625 56.62 1.93 -37.79
C ASN A 625 56.27 0.85 -36.73
N ASP A 626 55.59 1.20 -35.64
CA ASP A 626 54.95 0.23 -34.74
C ASP A 626 53.80 -0.53 -35.41
N THR A 627 53.10 0.12 -36.35
CA THR A 627 51.82 -0.31 -36.91
C THR A 627 51.89 -0.39 -38.43
N LEU A 628 51.25 -1.41 -39.01
CA LEU A 628 51.06 -1.54 -40.45
C LEU A 628 50.04 -0.49 -40.92
N CYS A 629 50.54 0.62 -41.47
CA CYS A 629 49.73 1.73 -41.97
C CYS A 629 49.84 1.87 -43.49
N PHE A 630 48.73 2.25 -44.13
CA PHE A 630 48.61 2.35 -45.58
C PHE A 630 48.01 3.70 -45.99
N SER A 631 48.43 4.24 -47.13
CA SER A 631 47.82 5.43 -47.74
C SER A 631 47.15 5.10 -49.08
N PRO A 632 45.97 4.44 -49.08
CA PRO A 632 45.14 4.36 -50.27
C PRO A 632 44.64 5.76 -50.68
N GLN A 633 44.07 5.89 -51.87
CA GLN A 633 43.30 7.06 -52.30
C GLN A 633 41.90 6.59 -52.73
N GLY A 634 40.86 7.37 -52.43
CA GLY A 634 39.48 7.08 -52.84
C GLY A 634 38.92 5.72 -52.39
N ALA A 635 39.38 5.17 -51.25
CA ALA A 635 38.95 3.88 -50.71
C ALA A 635 38.02 4.06 -49.49
N ASP A 636 36.95 3.26 -49.42
CA ASP A 636 35.94 3.33 -48.36
C ASP A 636 36.16 2.23 -47.31
N TYR A 637 36.67 1.07 -47.74
CA TYR A 637 36.78 -0.17 -46.94
C TYR A 637 38.13 -0.86 -47.16
N TYR A 638 38.59 -1.59 -46.14
CA TYR A 638 39.79 -2.42 -46.16
C TYR A 638 39.51 -3.85 -45.66
N HIS A 639 40.30 -4.81 -46.14
CA HIS A 639 40.45 -6.15 -45.55
C HIS A 639 41.94 -6.52 -45.55
N LEU A 640 42.50 -6.76 -44.37
CA LEU A 640 43.91 -7.12 -44.16
C LEU A 640 43.99 -8.53 -43.60
N VAL A 641 44.74 -9.41 -44.26
CA VAL A 641 45.11 -10.74 -43.76
C VAL A 641 46.62 -10.83 -43.66
N VAL A 642 47.16 -11.14 -42.48
CA VAL A 642 48.59 -11.37 -42.25
C VAL A 642 48.84 -12.82 -41.90
N VAL A 643 49.76 -13.46 -42.63
CA VAL A 643 50.18 -14.85 -42.42
C VAL A 643 51.66 -14.95 -42.05
N ASN A 644 52.03 -16.00 -41.31
CA ASN A 644 53.43 -16.36 -41.11
C ASN A 644 54.00 -17.13 -42.33
N ARG A 645 55.31 -17.38 -42.33
CA ARG A 645 56.02 -18.15 -43.39
C ARG A 645 55.54 -19.59 -43.66
N TRP A 646 54.62 -20.11 -42.86
CA TRP A 646 54.00 -21.43 -43.05
C TRP A 646 52.55 -21.33 -43.58
N GLY A 647 52.02 -20.13 -43.77
CA GLY A 647 50.67 -19.88 -44.27
C GLY A 647 49.58 -19.78 -43.19
N ASN A 648 49.93 -19.88 -41.90
CA ASN A 648 48.93 -19.70 -40.84
C ASN A 648 48.63 -18.20 -40.69
N VAL A 649 47.34 -17.84 -40.63
CA VAL A 649 46.88 -16.48 -40.28
C VAL A 649 47.32 -16.14 -38.85
N MET A 650 47.90 -14.97 -38.70
CA MET A 650 48.36 -14.37 -37.44
C MET A 650 47.52 -13.16 -37.06
N PHE A 651 46.94 -12.49 -38.05
CA PHE A 651 45.99 -11.39 -37.89
C PHE A 651 45.07 -11.33 -39.09
N GLU A 652 43.80 -11.02 -38.86
CA GLU A 652 42.82 -10.71 -39.90
C GLU A 652 41.87 -9.62 -39.37
N SER A 653 41.65 -8.58 -40.16
CA SER A 653 40.76 -7.48 -39.82
C SER A 653 40.15 -6.86 -41.08
N SER A 654 38.93 -6.34 -40.98
CA SER A 654 38.29 -5.58 -42.04
C SER A 654 37.44 -4.47 -41.47
N GLY A 655 37.41 -3.31 -42.12
CA GLY A 655 36.74 -2.14 -41.60
C GLY A 655 36.74 -0.96 -42.57
N CYS A 656 36.25 0.18 -42.10
CA CYS A 656 36.18 1.39 -42.90
C CYS A 656 37.52 2.14 -42.90
N VAL A 657 37.82 2.82 -44.00
CA VAL A 657 38.90 3.80 -44.05
C VAL A 657 38.34 5.11 -43.47
N THR A 658 38.75 5.45 -42.25
CA THR A 658 38.29 6.64 -41.51
C THR A 658 39.33 7.76 -41.45
N GLU A 659 40.54 7.51 -41.95
CA GLU A 659 41.66 8.45 -41.97
C GLU A 659 42.68 8.03 -43.05
N ASN A 660 43.67 8.89 -43.32
CA ASN A 660 44.74 8.61 -44.28
C ASN A 660 46.08 9.21 -43.78
N PRO A 661 47.10 8.39 -43.47
CA PRO A 661 47.15 6.93 -43.58
C PRO A 661 46.17 6.22 -42.64
N VAL A 662 45.64 5.07 -43.07
CA VAL A 662 44.86 4.17 -42.22
C VAL A 662 45.80 3.15 -41.57
N CYS A 663 45.85 3.14 -40.24
CA CYS A 663 46.71 2.28 -39.44
C CYS A 663 45.93 1.05 -38.92
N ILE A 664 46.24 -0.14 -39.44
CA ILE A 664 45.35 -1.31 -39.27
C ILE A 664 45.87 -2.33 -38.24
N TRP A 665 47.19 -2.55 -38.16
CA TRP A 665 47.74 -3.67 -37.39
C TRP A 665 49.04 -3.38 -36.65
N THR A 666 48.98 -3.35 -35.32
CA THR A 666 50.15 -3.40 -34.43
C THR A 666 50.39 -4.86 -34.02
N PRO A 667 51.53 -5.49 -34.33
CA PRO A 667 51.77 -6.89 -33.98
C PRO A 667 52.08 -7.06 -32.50
N THR A 668 51.24 -7.80 -31.79
CA THR A 668 51.45 -8.19 -30.40
C THR A 668 51.87 -9.65 -30.30
N ASN A 669 52.78 -9.97 -29.37
CA ASN A 669 53.22 -11.34 -29.05
C ASN A 669 53.73 -12.20 -30.25
N LEU A 670 54.24 -11.56 -31.30
CA LEU A 670 54.83 -12.23 -32.47
C LEU A 670 56.36 -12.32 -32.39
N SER A 671 56.92 -13.44 -32.86
CA SER A 671 58.36 -13.66 -32.97
C SER A 671 58.99 -12.84 -34.10
N ASP A 672 60.23 -12.38 -33.92
CA ASP A 672 61.03 -11.76 -34.99
C ASP A 672 61.05 -12.61 -36.27
N GLY A 673 60.85 -11.96 -37.42
CA GLY A 673 60.90 -12.62 -38.71
C GLY A 673 60.04 -11.98 -39.80
N THR A 674 60.03 -12.64 -40.95
CA THR A 674 59.24 -12.23 -42.12
C THR A 674 57.83 -12.83 -42.06
N TYR A 675 56.84 -11.95 -42.10
CA TYR A 675 55.43 -12.24 -42.28
C TYR A 675 55.01 -11.76 -43.67
N PHE A 676 53.93 -12.31 -44.22
CA PHE A 676 53.37 -11.92 -45.51
C PHE A 676 51.96 -11.41 -45.28
N TYR A 677 51.54 -10.38 -46.01
CA TYR A 677 50.19 -9.85 -45.89
C TYR A 677 49.51 -9.74 -47.25
N THR A 678 48.19 -9.88 -47.24
CA THR A 678 47.29 -9.45 -48.32
C THR A 678 46.50 -8.27 -47.79
N ILE A 679 46.55 -7.14 -48.50
CA ILE A 679 45.72 -5.96 -48.21
C ILE A 679 44.83 -5.68 -49.42
N ASP A 680 43.53 -5.77 -49.19
CA ASP A 680 42.50 -5.42 -50.15
C ASP A 680 41.87 -4.08 -49.75
N PHE A 681 41.73 -3.17 -50.71
CA PHE A 681 40.96 -1.92 -50.56
C PHE A 681 39.84 -1.88 -51.59
N SER A 682 38.70 -1.29 -51.22
CA SER A 682 37.57 -1.10 -52.13
C SER A 682 36.76 0.15 -51.81
N ASN A 683 35.90 0.58 -52.74
CA ASN A 683 34.95 1.66 -52.56
C ASN A 683 33.56 1.34 -53.15
N GLN A 684 32.57 2.15 -52.81
CA GLN A 684 31.18 1.99 -53.25
C GLN A 684 30.96 2.40 -54.72
N CYS A 685 31.97 2.96 -55.42
CA CYS A 685 31.97 3.01 -56.89
C CYS A 685 32.16 1.61 -57.53
N GLY A 686 32.45 0.57 -56.74
CA GLY A 686 32.81 -0.75 -57.26
C GLY A 686 34.25 -0.85 -57.77
N GLN A 687 35.12 0.08 -57.35
CA GLN A 687 36.56 -0.02 -57.58
C GLN A 687 37.19 -0.80 -56.42
N SER A 688 38.15 -1.66 -56.73
CA SER A 688 38.90 -2.42 -55.73
C SER A 688 40.30 -2.74 -56.23
N GLY A 689 41.21 -3.00 -55.29
CA GLY A 689 42.56 -3.44 -55.57
C GLY A 689 43.07 -4.34 -54.45
N SER A 690 43.97 -5.25 -54.82
CA SER A 690 44.62 -6.21 -53.91
C SER A 690 46.13 -6.04 -54.02
N HIS A 691 46.83 -6.13 -52.89
CA HIS A 691 48.29 -6.16 -52.87
C HIS A 691 48.80 -7.23 -51.91
N GLN A 692 49.91 -7.88 -52.29
CA GLN A 692 50.61 -8.86 -51.47
C GLN A 692 52.09 -8.51 -51.38
N ASP A 693 52.59 -8.31 -50.17
CA ASP A 693 54.01 -8.08 -49.89
C ASP A 693 54.40 -8.72 -48.54
N PHE A 694 55.66 -8.56 -48.14
CA PHE A 694 56.17 -9.00 -46.85
C PHE A 694 56.41 -7.84 -45.87
N VAL A 695 56.33 -8.14 -44.58
CA VAL A 695 56.76 -7.25 -43.50
C VAL A 695 57.72 -7.99 -42.58
N GLN A 696 58.85 -7.37 -42.26
CA GLN A 696 59.80 -7.88 -41.26
C GLN A 696 59.47 -7.29 -39.90
N ILE A 697 59.09 -8.14 -38.94
CA ILE A 697 58.92 -7.73 -37.56
C ILE A 697 60.26 -7.85 -36.84
N ILE A 698 60.67 -6.76 -36.20
CA ILE A 698 61.89 -6.66 -35.39
C ILE A 698 61.47 -6.17 -34.00
N ASN A 699 61.24 -7.09 -33.06
CA ASN A 699 60.98 -6.71 -31.68
C ASN A 699 62.32 -6.38 -31.01
N GLY A 700 62.47 -5.18 -30.44
CA GLY A 700 63.71 -4.76 -29.79
C GLY A 700 64.07 -5.49 -28.49
N GLN A 701 63.38 -6.58 -28.15
CA GLN A 701 63.29 -7.15 -26.81
C GLN A 701 64.13 -8.41 -26.60
N ASN A 702 65.41 -8.23 -26.24
CA ASN A 702 66.27 -9.32 -25.80
C ASN A 702 66.34 -9.36 -24.26
N ARG A 703 65.33 -10.01 -23.65
CA ARG A 703 65.09 -10.20 -22.19
C ARG A 703 64.56 -8.94 -21.48
N VAL A 704 63.68 -9.03 -20.47
CA VAL A 704 63.24 -10.17 -19.63
C VAL A 704 61.70 -10.25 -19.60
N ALA A 705 61.12 -11.44 -19.50
CA ALA A 705 59.68 -11.59 -19.29
C ALA A 705 59.29 -11.34 -17.82
N THR A 706 58.34 -10.43 -17.59
CA THR A 706 57.58 -10.28 -16.35
C THR A 706 56.14 -9.91 -16.69
N ASP A 707 55.26 -10.90 -16.60
CA ASP A 707 53.81 -10.90 -16.39
C ASP A 707 53.02 -9.59 -16.63
N GLU A 708 52.06 -9.64 -17.56
CA GLU A 708 50.99 -8.66 -17.69
C GLU A 708 50.08 -8.61 -16.45
N PRO A 709 49.44 -7.46 -16.19
CA PRO A 709 48.01 -7.48 -15.95
C PRO A 709 47.20 -6.65 -16.97
N ASP A 710 45.99 -7.12 -17.19
CA ASP A 710 44.99 -6.77 -18.20
C ASP A 710 44.36 -5.36 -18.04
N LYS A 711 43.94 -4.77 -19.19
CA LYS A 711 42.99 -3.62 -19.40
C LYS A 711 43.22 -2.23 -18.75
N PHE A 712 43.36 -1.26 -19.67
CA PHE A 712 42.58 -0.01 -19.79
C PHE A 712 41.95 0.63 -18.53
N ASP A 713 42.46 1.81 -18.15
CA ASP A 713 41.63 3.01 -17.97
C ASP A 713 42.51 4.29 -18.09
N PRO A 714 42.26 5.22 -19.04
CA PRO A 714 43.17 6.34 -19.32
C PRO A 714 42.96 7.55 -18.40
N VAL A 715 43.31 7.43 -17.11
CA VAL A 715 43.40 8.59 -16.21
C VAL A 715 44.66 9.40 -16.53
N THR A 716 44.48 10.59 -17.12
CA THR A 716 45.57 11.48 -17.53
C THR A 716 46.39 11.96 -16.33
N THR A 717 47.62 11.49 -16.20
CA THR A 717 48.62 12.03 -15.26
C THR A 717 49.60 12.97 -16.00
N PRO A 718 50.03 14.10 -15.39
CA PRO A 718 50.86 15.08 -16.09
C PRO A 718 52.31 14.59 -16.25
N GLU A 719 52.65 14.18 -17.48
CA GLU A 719 53.98 13.70 -17.88
C GLU A 719 55.13 14.68 -17.55
N VAL A 720 56.23 14.12 -17.05
CA VAL A 720 57.50 14.83 -16.86
C VAL A 720 58.13 15.12 -18.23
N SER A 721 58.29 16.41 -18.57
CA SER A 721 58.71 16.88 -19.89
C SER A 721 59.98 17.74 -19.82
N VAL A 722 60.76 17.78 -20.91
CA VAL A 722 62.02 18.54 -20.98
C VAL A 722 62.11 19.28 -22.31
N TYR A 723 62.26 20.61 -22.26
CA TYR A 723 62.21 21.46 -23.45
C TYR A 723 63.07 22.74 -23.33
N PRO A 724 63.61 23.27 -24.45
CA PRO A 724 63.71 22.62 -25.76
C PRO A 724 64.68 21.44 -25.70
N ASN A 725 64.48 20.44 -26.56
CA ASN A 725 65.35 19.27 -26.67
C ASN A 725 65.22 18.71 -28.11
N PRO A 726 66.22 18.86 -29.00
CA PRO A 726 67.57 19.39 -28.76
C PRO A 726 67.63 20.85 -28.29
N SER A 727 68.79 21.25 -27.75
CA SER A 727 69.06 22.60 -27.27
C SER A 727 70.53 22.98 -27.40
N LYS A 728 70.84 24.28 -27.39
CA LYS A 728 72.20 24.83 -27.30
C LYS A 728 72.76 24.80 -25.85
N GLY A 729 72.27 23.86 -25.04
CA GLY A 729 72.69 23.61 -23.66
C GLY A 729 71.71 24.03 -22.56
N LEU A 730 70.67 24.82 -22.83
CA LEU A 730 69.68 25.22 -21.82
C LEU A 730 68.41 24.38 -21.93
N PHE A 731 68.05 23.66 -20.86
CA PHE A 731 66.88 22.79 -20.81
C PHE A 731 66.01 23.17 -19.60
N ASN A 732 64.71 23.35 -19.80
CA ASN A 732 63.73 23.41 -18.72
C ASN A 732 63.12 22.03 -18.52
N VAL A 733 63.12 21.57 -17.27
CA VAL A 733 62.57 20.28 -16.85
C VAL A 733 61.28 20.56 -16.09
N ASN A 734 60.14 20.24 -16.67
CA ASN A 734 58.86 20.27 -15.98
C ASN A 734 58.62 18.91 -15.34
N LEU A 735 58.50 18.91 -14.00
CA LEU A 735 58.35 17.74 -13.14
C LEU A 735 56.89 17.32 -12.90
N GLY A 736 55.94 17.97 -13.59
CA GLY A 736 54.52 17.66 -13.51
C GLY A 736 53.98 17.93 -12.11
N SER A 737 53.53 16.89 -11.43
CA SER A 737 53.03 16.92 -10.05
C SER A 737 54.11 16.73 -8.97
N MET A 738 55.36 16.41 -9.32
CA MET A 738 56.43 16.19 -8.32
C MET A 738 56.96 17.53 -7.79
N SER A 739 56.79 17.78 -6.49
CA SER A 739 57.28 18.97 -5.79
C SER A 739 58.78 18.93 -5.49
N GLU A 740 59.35 17.75 -5.25
CA GLU A 740 60.77 17.55 -4.93
C GLU A 740 61.36 16.35 -5.70
N ALA A 741 62.53 16.53 -6.31
CA ALA A 741 63.27 15.46 -7.01
C ALA A 741 64.77 15.78 -7.13
N ASN A 742 65.64 14.76 -7.10
CA ASN A 742 67.04 14.90 -7.52
C ASN A 742 67.15 14.78 -9.05
N LEU A 743 67.74 15.79 -9.67
CA LEU A 743 68.05 15.88 -11.09
C LEU A 743 69.55 15.66 -11.30
N ALA A 744 69.93 14.57 -11.97
CA ALA A 744 71.32 14.22 -12.25
C ALA A 744 71.53 13.98 -13.75
N VAL A 745 72.37 14.80 -14.39
CA VAL A 745 72.71 14.65 -15.81
C VAL A 745 74.00 13.86 -15.93
N LEU A 746 74.00 12.85 -16.81
CA LEU A 746 75.13 11.96 -17.06
C LEU A 746 75.56 12.03 -18.53
N ASP A 747 76.85 11.89 -18.79
CA ASP A 747 77.39 11.68 -20.14
C ASP A 747 77.22 10.22 -20.61
N ILE A 748 77.58 9.95 -21.87
CA ILE A 748 77.50 8.62 -22.49
C ILE A 748 78.35 7.53 -21.79
N THR A 749 79.27 7.90 -20.89
CA THR A 749 80.06 6.96 -20.09
C THR A 749 79.40 6.63 -18.74
N GLY A 750 78.24 7.23 -18.45
CA GLY A 750 77.55 7.08 -17.17
C GLY A 750 78.15 7.93 -16.05
N LYS A 751 78.98 8.93 -16.36
CA LYS A 751 79.54 9.87 -15.38
C LYS A 751 78.58 11.05 -15.20
N THR A 752 78.16 11.31 -13.97
CA THR A 752 77.36 12.50 -13.63
C THR A 752 78.18 13.78 -13.86
N ILE A 753 77.65 14.68 -14.68
CA ILE A 753 78.25 15.97 -15.04
C ILE A 753 77.58 17.18 -14.37
N VAL A 754 76.29 17.05 -14.01
CA VAL A 754 75.48 18.05 -13.27
C VAL A 754 74.61 17.29 -12.27
N SER A 755 74.43 17.82 -11.05
CA SER A 755 73.45 17.33 -10.09
C SER A 755 72.81 18.51 -9.34
N LYS A 756 71.49 18.47 -9.17
CA LYS A 756 70.67 19.54 -8.56
C LYS A 756 69.48 18.89 -7.85
N ASN A 757 69.10 19.38 -6.67
CA ASN A 757 67.77 19.07 -6.12
C ASN A 757 66.78 20.12 -6.62
N ALA A 758 65.68 19.67 -7.19
CA ALA A 758 64.51 20.45 -7.53
C ALA A 758 63.64 20.66 -6.29
N THR A 759 63.12 21.88 -6.11
CA THR A 759 62.11 22.20 -5.10
C THR A 759 60.95 23.02 -5.71
N THR A 760 60.84 22.99 -7.04
CA THR A 760 59.80 23.65 -7.82
C THR A 760 59.47 22.78 -9.04
N ASN A 761 58.23 22.87 -9.53
CA ASN A 761 57.77 21.99 -10.61
C ASN A 761 58.44 22.26 -11.98
N VAL A 762 59.16 23.36 -12.17
CA VAL A 762 59.89 23.65 -13.42
C VAL A 762 61.31 24.16 -13.11
N GLU A 763 62.31 23.36 -13.48
CA GLU A 763 63.73 23.63 -13.15
C GLU A 763 64.59 23.76 -14.42
N THR A 764 65.36 24.84 -14.53
CA THR A 764 66.34 24.99 -15.61
C THR A 764 67.66 24.28 -15.27
N LEU A 765 68.23 23.60 -16.26
CA LEU A 765 69.56 22.98 -16.28
C LEU A 765 70.43 23.64 -17.37
N ASP A 766 71.66 24.01 -17.02
CA ASP A 766 72.65 24.63 -17.92
C ASP A 766 73.79 23.63 -18.26
N LEU A 767 73.75 23.11 -19.48
CA LEU A 767 74.77 22.28 -20.11
C LEU A 767 75.61 23.06 -21.15
N SER A 768 75.47 24.39 -21.28
CA SER A 768 76.13 25.19 -22.34
C SER A 768 77.66 25.15 -22.34
N LYS A 769 78.27 24.68 -21.24
CA LYS A 769 79.72 24.54 -21.03
C LYS A 769 80.26 23.15 -21.34
N TYR A 770 79.40 22.20 -21.71
CA TYR A 770 79.75 20.81 -22.01
C TYR A 770 79.78 20.59 -23.53
N ALA A 771 80.30 19.44 -23.96
CA ALA A 771 80.47 19.15 -25.38
C ALA A 771 79.13 18.93 -26.08
N LYS A 772 79.08 19.20 -27.39
CA LYS A 772 77.94 18.87 -28.25
C LYS A 772 77.80 17.34 -28.31
N GLY A 773 76.60 16.81 -28.11
CA GLY A 773 76.38 15.37 -27.99
C GLY A 773 75.14 14.97 -27.18
N ILE A 774 75.06 13.67 -26.86
CA ILE A 774 73.95 13.07 -26.13
C ILE A 774 74.29 12.97 -24.64
N TYR A 775 73.33 13.36 -23.80
CA TYR A 775 73.37 13.22 -22.34
C TYR A 775 72.09 12.54 -21.85
N PHE A 776 72.08 12.08 -20.60
CA PHE A 776 70.93 11.46 -19.96
C PHE A 776 70.62 12.19 -18.66
N LEU A 777 69.43 12.80 -18.57
CA LEU A 777 68.91 13.33 -17.32
C LEU A 777 68.17 12.21 -16.57
N ARG A 778 68.68 11.84 -15.39
CA ARG A 778 67.96 11.06 -14.38
C ARG A 778 67.22 12.00 -13.44
N ILE A 779 65.98 11.65 -13.12
CA ILE A 779 65.08 12.35 -12.23
C ILE A 779 64.62 11.32 -11.20
N LYS A 780 64.85 11.58 -9.91
CA LYS A 780 64.53 10.64 -8.83
C LYS A 780 63.90 11.34 -7.64
N ASN A 781 62.71 10.89 -7.21
CA ASN A 781 62.20 11.20 -5.87
C ASN A 781 62.23 9.92 -4.98
N HIS A 782 61.40 9.85 -3.95
CA HIS A 782 61.32 8.67 -3.07
C HIS A 782 60.66 7.44 -3.72
N GLU A 783 59.85 7.63 -4.76
CA GLU A 783 58.98 6.62 -5.35
C GLU A 783 59.31 6.36 -6.84
N THR A 784 59.62 7.41 -7.60
CA THR A 784 59.83 7.36 -9.05
C THR A 784 61.29 7.53 -9.45
N PHE A 785 61.65 6.92 -10.59
CA PHE A 785 62.97 7.06 -11.22
C PHE A 785 62.80 7.13 -12.74
N ILE A 786 62.93 8.33 -13.30
CA ILE A 786 62.70 8.64 -14.71
C ILE A 786 64.05 8.97 -15.37
N THR A 787 64.26 8.54 -16.61
CA THR A 787 65.42 8.99 -17.41
C THR A 787 64.94 9.57 -18.74
N LYS A 788 65.32 10.81 -19.06
CA LYS A 788 65.04 11.46 -20.35
C LYS A 788 66.38 11.78 -21.05
N LYS A 789 66.45 11.52 -22.36
CA LYS A 789 67.62 11.84 -23.21
C LYS A 789 67.68 13.36 -23.44
N LEU A 790 68.86 13.97 -23.31
CA LEU A 790 69.12 15.37 -23.69
C LEU A 790 70.07 15.40 -24.90
N ILE A 791 69.87 16.34 -25.83
CA ILE A 791 70.73 16.53 -27.00
C ILE A 791 71.25 17.98 -27.01
N VAL A 792 72.58 18.13 -26.89
CA VAL A 792 73.27 19.43 -26.94
C VAL A 792 73.84 19.66 -28.34
N GLU A 793 73.39 20.70 -29.04
CA GLU A 793 73.72 21.00 -30.44
C GLU A 793 74.92 21.90 -30.68
#